data_AF-A0A955DBT6-F1
#
_entry.id   AF-A0A955DBT6-F1
#
_cell.length_a   1.000
_cell.length_b   1.000
_cell.length_c   1.000
_cell.angle_alpha   90.00
_cell.angle_beta   90.00
_cell.angle_gamma   90.00
#
_symmetry.space_group_name_H-M   'P 1'
#
loop_
_entity.id
_entity.type
_entity.pdbx_description
1 polymer ?
#
loop_
_entity_poly.entity_id
_entity_poly.type
_entity_poly.pdbx_seq_one_letter_code
_entity_poly.pdbx_strand_id
1 'polypeptide(L)'
;MKSKEFEQMHFTTKTCSIGSIACGLTLLGAVPAAADVGDEIAVITVPVSGADTFCSIGCAFDGGYLHYTRCGDENIYKIDPLSGALIDTFASGIPEFPNAISYDATRNAIWIGCQGCNAVGMPIYLWHFGADGDPNTADDTVTHEFDIPFGLLNPATGNPFLGFCFIDGIAFDAFDPNDPNDDGLWVSDDVDDDLGLFALDGSLINGYAPASVDPSLATTSGLAVGGPRIYLANNGGGDVFRADKFADPLTLVDQFENGNDRQEDMECDPVTFAPIEVMWVRTTPQGGAFPDVITAYEIEPGSCGLGGAPGASCEFEVQEVLCNCNPDGGTDGYSVNLNLVNNSGVDAYWVLLPGFNTVPNIVPLVPPLANGESRKIDIDIVDVDPGEFCFYVVLADINIDECCSAEVCVDLPECDCFQLLEKSVDCLPDGSGDYVLTFTFQNLTEDVIYHSFLIAPPGITVSPDYIAYDPGLAHCDSATVNVIVSGAGAGEEVCILFSIHNIDLLECCADFICCPAPDCAPQGPCPGKGDCCAANGTPGCEQPECCEAICAADPFCCDTEWDGICANAALANPLCDCFVEENNDDCEDRFDIFDGQTGYSTIGATTDGLPHAVCMFDGQTYNDIWYNYVATCDGTLTVTTCDAADYDTDLAVYNGCDVCPPGDNELAGCNDDDSACAGFTSTVMVGVSAGNCYKIRVGGWNAGDSGNGTVTITCTPGIPEDGCFGDLNGDGVVGPADLSILLSEWGSSSSIADLNHDRNVNSADLAMLLAAWGSCS
;
A
#
# COMPACT_ATOMS: atom_id res chain seq x y z
N MET A 1 60.62 -9.48 -10.14
CA MET A 1 61.11 -10.04 -11.43
C MET A 1 59.90 -10.54 -12.19
N LYS A 2 59.53 -9.83 -13.28
CA LYS A 2 58.70 -10.22 -14.46
C LYS A 2 57.44 -11.07 -14.19
N SER A 3 56.22 -10.53 -14.29
CA SER A 3 55.45 -10.11 -15.50
C SER A 3 55.16 -11.24 -16.50
N LYS A 4 53.87 -11.47 -16.80
CA LYS A 4 53.23 -11.66 -18.12
C LYS A 4 51.73 -11.94 -17.91
N GLU A 5 50.83 -11.00 -18.20
CA GLU A 5 50.29 -10.55 -19.51
C GLU A 5 49.08 -11.40 -19.95
N PHE A 6 47.89 -10.79 -19.91
CA PHE A 6 46.73 -11.11 -20.76
C PHE A 6 46.52 -9.91 -21.71
N GLU A 7 46.32 -10.20 -22.99
CA GLU A 7 46.32 -9.26 -24.12
C GLU A 7 45.10 -8.33 -24.14
N GLN A 8 45.35 -7.03 -24.34
CA GLN A 8 44.38 -6.01 -24.75
C GLN A 8 44.37 -5.90 -26.29
N MET A 9 43.21 -6.05 -26.93
CA MET A 9 43.01 -5.66 -28.34
C MET A 9 42.66 -4.18 -28.44
N HIS A 10 43.58 -3.39 -29.02
CA HIS A 10 43.33 -2.02 -29.47
C HIS A 10 42.61 -1.99 -30.83
N PHE A 11 41.46 -1.30 -30.90
CA PHE A 11 40.94 -0.79 -32.17
C PHE A 11 41.33 0.68 -32.36
N THR A 12 42.00 0.94 -33.48
CA THR A 12 42.57 2.24 -33.86
C THR A 12 41.54 3.06 -34.64
N THR A 13 41.26 4.28 -34.21
CA THR A 13 40.43 5.27 -34.93
C THR A 13 41.16 5.74 -36.19
N LYS A 14 40.56 5.49 -37.37
CA LYS A 14 40.95 6.11 -38.65
C LYS A 14 39.95 7.19 -39.02
N THR A 15 40.45 8.42 -39.13
CA THR A 15 39.78 9.58 -39.70
C THR A 15 39.66 9.46 -41.23
N CYS A 16 38.49 9.80 -41.79
CA CYS A 16 38.32 10.09 -43.21
C CYS A 16 37.43 11.34 -43.38
N SER A 17 37.88 12.26 -44.24
CA SER A 17 37.35 13.63 -44.37
C SER A 17 36.20 13.76 -45.37
N ILE A 18 35.20 14.56 -44.98
CA ILE A 18 34.35 15.52 -45.74
C ILE A 18 33.92 15.12 -47.16
N GLY A 19 32.60 14.92 -47.30
CA GLY A 19 31.85 15.04 -48.56
C GLY A 19 30.37 15.29 -48.25
N SER A 20 29.94 16.54 -48.42
CA SER A 20 28.60 17.06 -48.11
C SER A 20 27.48 16.34 -48.83
N ILE A 21 26.39 16.02 -48.12
CA ILE A 21 24.97 16.11 -48.56
C ILE A 21 24.12 16.17 -47.29
N ALA A 22 23.27 17.19 -47.20
CA ALA A 22 22.34 17.41 -46.12
C ALA A 22 21.16 16.43 -46.21
N CYS A 23 20.87 15.73 -45.11
CA CYS A 23 19.53 15.21 -44.79
C CYS A 23 19.46 15.04 -43.27
N GLY A 24 18.31 15.39 -42.68
CA GLY A 24 18.11 15.68 -41.26
C GLY A 24 18.72 14.67 -40.28
N LEU A 25 19.49 15.20 -39.33
CA LEU A 25 20.00 14.49 -38.18
C LEU A 25 18.91 14.55 -37.09
N THR A 26 18.14 13.48 -36.93
CA THR A 26 17.56 13.15 -35.63
C THR A 26 18.74 12.84 -34.71
N LEU A 27 18.89 13.63 -33.64
CA LEU A 27 19.68 13.21 -32.50
C LEU A 27 19.00 11.95 -31.97
N LEU A 28 19.52 10.77 -32.33
CA LEU A 28 19.50 9.66 -31.40
C LEU A 28 20.46 10.08 -30.29
N GLY A 29 19.88 10.59 -29.19
CA GLY A 29 20.58 10.54 -27.92
C GLY A 29 21.04 9.10 -27.73
N ALA A 30 22.33 8.92 -27.49
CA ALA A 30 22.76 7.67 -26.91
C ALA A 30 21.93 7.51 -25.64
N VAL A 31 21.17 6.42 -25.55
CA VAL A 31 20.61 5.97 -24.27
C VAL A 31 21.82 5.92 -23.32
N PRO A 32 21.80 6.61 -22.17
CA PRO A 32 22.84 6.38 -21.19
C PRO A 32 22.87 4.87 -20.91
N ALA A 33 24.06 4.30 -20.77
CA ALA A 33 24.14 2.95 -20.23
C ALA A 33 23.31 2.94 -18.93
N ALA A 34 22.52 1.89 -18.71
CA ALA A 34 21.90 1.67 -17.40
C ALA A 34 23.02 1.84 -16.37
N ALA A 35 22.83 2.76 -15.43
CA ALA A 35 23.80 2.98 -14.38
C ALA A 35 23.77 1.76 -13.45
N ASP A 36 24.95 1.36 -12.98
CA ASP A 36 25.12 0.16 -12.17
C ASP A 36 25.12 0.56 -10.68
N VAL A 37 24.58 -0.30 -9.81
CA VAL A 37 24.59 -0.10 -8.35
C VAL A 37 26.00 0.25 -7.87
N GLY A 38 26.09 1.29 -7.03
CA GLY A 38 27.35 1.83 -6.54
C GLY A 38 27.96 2.93 -7.41
N ASP A 39 27.28 3.37 -8.47
CA ASP A 39 27.71 4.52 -9.27
C ASP A 39 27.62 5.83 -8.46
N GLU A 40 28.65 6.67 -8.55
CA GLU A 40 28.67 8.00 -7.93
C GLU A 40 27.75 8.96 -8.70
N ILE A 41 26.61 9.31 -8.11
CA ILE A 41 25.61 10.22 -8.69
C ILE A 41 25.99 11.68 -8.43
N ALA A 42 26.37 12.00 -7.19
CA ALA A 42 26.73 13.36 -6.79
C ALA A 42 27.68 13.38 -5.59
N VAL A 43 28.55 14.39 -5.56
CA VAL A 43 29.39 14.72 -4.40
C VAL A 43 29.11 16.16 -4.01
N ILE A 44 28.63 16.38 -2.79
CA ILE A 44 28.37 17.72 -2.28
C ILE A 44 29.35 18.07 -1.18
N THR A 45 29.76 19.35 -1.14
CA THR A 45 30.64 19.87 -0.08
C THR A 45 29.79 20.55 0.99
N VAL A 46 29.89 20.08 2.23
CA VAL A 46 29.21 20.61 3.39
C VAL A 46 30.07 21.71 4.04
N PRO A 47 29.57 22.92 4.30
CA PRO A 47 30.37 24.04 4.81
C PRO A 47 30.60 23.96 6.34
N VAL A 48 30.73 22.74 6.88
CA VAL A 48 30.94 22.46 8.30
C VAL A 48 32.27 21.73 8.43
N SER A 49 33.30 22.42 8.94
CA SER A 49 34.66 21.85 8.99
C SER A 49 34.72 20.62 9.90
N GLY A 50 35.17 19.47 9.41
CA GLY A 50 35.47 18.30 10.24
C GLY A 50 36.42 18.66 11.40
N ALA A 51 36.01 18.45 12.65
CA ALA A 51 36.93 18.55 13.79
C ALA A 51 37.82 17.29 13.85
N ASP A 52 39.06 17.47 14.35
CA ASP A 52 40.15 16.51 14.60
C ASP A 52 40.07 15.03 14.13
N THR A 53 41.12 14.61 13.43
CA THR A 53 41.42 13.42 12.59
C THR A 53 40.85 12.01 12.86
N PHE A 54 40.01 11.71 13.86
CA PHE A 54 39.65 10.30 14.17
C PHE A 54 38.28 10.14 14.87
N CYS A 55 37.17 10.45 14.21
CA CYS A 55 35.85 10.31 14.82
C CYS A 55 34.74 10.26 13.76
N SER A 56 33.80 9.32 13.92
CA SER A 56 32.64 9.15 13.05
C SER A 56 31.61 10.27 13.27
N ILE A 57 30.60 10.25 12.41
CA ILE A 57 29.66 11.32 12.18
C ILE A 57 28.47 10.78 11.39
N GLY A 58 27.29 11.32 11.68
CA GLY A 58 26.01 10.86 11.17
C GLY A 58 25.47 11.68 10.00
N CYS A 59 24.62 11.04 9.20
CA CYS A 59 23.77 11.71 8.23
C CYS A 59 22.37 11.09 8.21
N ALA A 60 21.35 11.92 8.09
CA ALA A 60 19.97 11.49 7.92
C ALA A 60 19.29 12.33 6.83
N PHE A 61 18.25 11.82 6.17
CA PHE A 61 17.54 12.50 5.09
C PHE A 61 16.05 12.54 5.39
N ASP A 62 15.50 13.76 5.53
CA ASP A 62 14.11 13.96 5.98
C ASP A 62 13.08 13.99 4.84
N GLY A 63 13.51 13.73 3.61
CA GLY A 63 12.68 13.81 2.40
C GLY A 63 12.86 15.12 1.63
N GLY A 64 13.49 16.12 2.22
CA GLY A 64 13.87 17.36 1.52
C GLY A 64 15.28 17.86 1.81
N TYR A 65 15.85 17.52 2.97
CA TYR A 65 17.13 18.01 3.45
C TYR A 65 17.95 16.91 4.11
N LEU A 66 19.26 17.06 4.01
CA LEU A 66 20.22 16.26 4.76
C LEU A 66 20.45 16.88 6.13
N HIS A 67 20.34 16.06 7.18
CA HIS A 67 20.78 16.38 8.51
C HIS A 67 22.15 15.78 8.74
N TYR A 68 23.02 16.53 9.40
CA TYR A 68 24.44 16.23 9.44
C TYR A 68 25.01 16.50 10.82
N THR A 69 25.69 15.52 11.41
CA THR A 69 26.35 15.71 12.70
C THR A 69 27.85 15.91 12.55
N ARG A 70 28.46 16.39 13.64
CA ARG A 70 29.89 16.62 13.73
C ARG A 70 30.42 16.11 15.06
N CYS A 71 31.51 15.36 15.00
CA CYS A 71 32.18 14.87 16.19
C CYS A 71 32.58 16.00 17.16
N GLY A 72 32.29 15.78 18.45
CA GLY A 72 32.54 16.72 19.54
C GLY A 72 31.77 18.04 19.43
N ASP A 73 30.70 18.09 18.62
CA ASP A 73 29.83 19.24 18.44
C ASP A 73 28.43 18.90 18.98
N GLU A 74 27.78 19.86 19.63
CA GLU A 74 26.42 19.68 20.17
C GLU A 74 25.34 19.90 19.10
N ASN A 75 25.74 20.34 17.90
CA ASN A 75 24.82 20.77 16.86
C ASN A 75 24.60 19.72 15.76
N ILE A 76 23.39 19.73 15.20
CA ILE A 76 22.98 19.02 13.99
C ILE A 76 22.72 20.07 12.91
N TYR A 77 23.27 19.88 11.72
CA TYR A 77 23.27 20.86 10.63
C TYR A 77 22.33 20.42 9.52
N LYS A 78 21.42 21.30 9.10
CA LYS A 78 20.49 21.06 7.99
C LYS A 78 21.11 21.55 6.69
N ILE A 79 21.26 20.68 5.71
CA ILE A 79 22.00 20.88 4.47
C ILE A 79 21.08 20.64 3.27
N ASP A 80 21.16 21.51 2.27
CA ASP A 80 20.50 21.31 0.98
C ASP A 80 21.23 20.24 0.16
N PRO A 81 20.56 19.14 -0.23
CA PRO A 81 21.21 17.97 -0.82
C PRO A 81 21.70 18.20 -2.26
N LEU A 82 21.18 19.22 -2.96
CA LEU A 82 21.58 19.56 -4.32
C LEU A 82 22.76 20.52 -4.38
N SER A 83 22.83 21.48 -3.46
CA SER A 83 23.83 22.56 -3.47
C SER A 83 24.90 22.41 -2.40
N GLY A 84 24.68 21.57 -1.38
CA GLY A 84 25.51 21.48 -0.18
C GLY A 84 25.43 22.71 0.73
N ALA A 85 24.47 23.62 0.50
CA ALA A 85 24.35 24.82 1.31
C ALA A 85 23.84 24.51 2.72
N LEU A 86 24.46 25.14 3.73
CA LEU A 86 23.92 25.14 5.09
C LEU A 86 22.63 25.95 5.13
N ILE A 87 21.53 25.27 5.47
CA ILE A 87 20.20 25.85 5.63
C ILE A 87 20.00 26.29 7.07
N ASP A 88 20.29 25.42 8.04
CA ASP A 88 20.10 25.74 9.45
C ASP A 88 21.00 24.93 10.40
N THR A 89 21.01 25.28 11.68
CA THR A 89 21.78 24.63 12.73
C THR A 89 20.93 24.47 13.98
N PHE A 90 20.73 23.23 14.39
CA PHE A 90 19.97 22.84 15.56
C PHE A 90 20.92 22.44 16.71
N ALA A 91 20.67 22.96 17.92
CA ALA A 91 21.45 22.59 19.10
C ALA A 91 20.73 21.45 19.86
N SER A 92 21.28 20.23 19.79
CA SER A 92 20.63 19.02 20.35
C SER A 92 20.37 19.10 21.85
N GLY A 93 21.20 19.83 22.60
CA GLY A 93 21.14 19.87 24.06
C GLY A 93 21.51 18.55 24.75
N ILE A 94 21.99 17.56 24.00
CA ILE A 94 22.40 16.25 24.50
C ILE A 94 23.77 16.37 25.20
N PRO A 95 23.93 15.91 26.46
CA PRO A 95 25.20 16.00 27.18
C PRO A 95 26.35 15.19 26.57
N GLU A 96 26.03 14.06 25.94
CA GLU A 96 26.97 13.10 25.35
C GLU A 96 27.36 13.41 23.90
N PHE A 97 26.82 14.48 23.31
CA PHE A 97 26.94 14.88 21.89
C PHE A 97 26.33 13.88 20.88
N PRO A 98 25.63 14.37 19.83
CA PRO A 98 25.07 13.53 18.78
C PRO A 98 26.16 12.92 17.87
N ASN A 99 26.02 11.66 17.44
CA ASN A 99 26.90 10.98 16.49
C ASN A 99 26.15 10.45 15.26
N ALA A 100 25.87 9.15 15.20
CA ALA A 100 25.07 8.55 14.14
C ALA A 100 23.61 9.01 14.29
N ILE A 101 22.96 9.26 13.16
CA ILE A 101 21.57 9.70 13.11
C ILE A 101 20.84 8.98 11.99
N SER A 102 19.58 8.63 12.22
CA SER A 102 18.73 8.05 11.18
C SER A 102 17.34 8.66 11.23
N TYR A 103 16.75 8.89 10.06
CA TYR A 103 15.43 9.50 9.97
C TYR A 103 14.33 8.46 10.15
N ASP A 104 13.31 8.82 10.93
CA ASP A 104 12.07 8.06 11.10
C ASP A 104 10.93 8.87 10.48
N ALA A 105 10.51 8.45 9.29
CA ALA A 105 9.44 9.11 8.56
C ALA A 105 8.06 8.90 9.22
N THR A 106 7.87 7.81 9.97
CA THR A 106 6.58 7.50 10.64
C THR A 106 6.34 8.42 11.83
N ARG A 107 7.40 8.90 12.48
CA ARG A 107 7.36 9.80 13.64
C ARG A 107 7.77 11.23 13.32
N ASN A 108 8.17 11.49 12.07
CA ASN A 108 8.74 12.77 11.62
C ASN A 108 9.85 13.24 12.58
N ALA A 109 10.81 12.34 12.81
CA ALA A 109 11.81 12.48 13.85
C ALA A 109 13.17 11.90 13.43
N ILE A 110 14.23 12.27 14.16
CA ILE A 110 15.58 11.71 13.96
C ILE A 110 15.99 10.95 15.22
N TRP A 111 16.32 9.67 15.05
CA TRP A 111 16.99 8.87 16.06
C TRP A 111 18.45 9.31 16.19
N ILE A 112 18.95 9.44 17.41
CA ILE A 112 20.29 9.97 17.71
C ILE A 112 21.05 8.98 18.59
N GLY A 113 22.14 8.43 18.03
CA GLY A 113 23.21 7.76 18.76
C GLY A 113 24.21 8.77 19.33
N CYS A 114 24.88 8.45 20.44
CA CYS A 114 25.71 9.40 21.18
C CYS A 114 27.20 9.09 21.16
N GLN A 115 28.03 10.12 21.43
CA GLN A 115 29.49 10.02 21.60
C GLN A 115 29.89 9.80 23.07
N GLY A 116 29.13 8.98 23.79
CA GLY A 116 29.44 8.66 25.18
C GLY A 116 28.36 7.87 25.89
N CYS A 117 28.75 7.27 27.01
CA CYS A 117 27.84 6.58 27.92
C CYS A 117 27.54 7.40 29.17
N ASN A 118 26.35 7.20 29.71
CA ASN A 118 25.97 7.66 31.04
C ASN A 118 26.28 6.59 32.11
N ALA A 119 25.65 6.69 33.29
CA ALA A 119 25.90 5.75 34.39
C ALA A 119 25.25 4.36 34.22
N VAL A 120 24.29 4.23 33.32
CA VAL A 120 23.47 3.02 33.09
C VAL A 120 23.93 2.27 31.84
N GLY A 121 24.30 3.02 30.81
CA GLY A 121 24.65 2.48 29.52
C GLY A 121 24.87 3.60 28.51
N MET A 122 24.59 3.30 27.25
CA MET A 122 24.69 4.25 26.17
C MET A 122 23.28 4.76 25.81
N PRO A 123 23.04 6.07 25.93
CA PRO A 123 21.72 6.63 25.69
C PRO A 123 21.42 6.75 24.20
N ILE A 124 20.18 6.44 23.84
CA ILE A 124 19.56 6.73 22.54
C ILE A 124 18.53 7.84 22.76
N TYR A 125 18.54 8.83 21.88
CA TYR A 125 17.59 9.96 21.91
C TYR A 125 16.76 9.98 20.64
N LEU A 126 15.61 10.65 20.70
CA LEU A 126 14.76 10.94 19.57
C LEU A 126 14.53 12.45 19.50
N TRP A 127 14.80 13.03 18.34
CA TRP A 127 14.51 14.43 18.05
C TRP A 127 13.26 14.52 17.18
N HIS A 128 12.14 14.92 17.77
CA HIS A 128 10.90 15.19 17.04
C HIS A 128 10.93 16.59 16.43
N PHE A 129 10.58 16.68 15.15
CA PHE A 129 10.37 17.96 14.48
C PHE A 129 9.04 18.58 14.91
N GLY A 130 9.03 19.88 15.16
CA GLY A 130 7.81 20.67 15.33
C GLY A 130 6.96 20.70 14.06
N ALA A 131 5.68 21.00 14.22
CA ALA A 131 4.66 20.97 13.16
C ALA A 131 4.92 21.91 11.96
N ASP A 132 5.92 22.79 12.03
CA ASP A 132 6.26 23.77 11.00
C ASP A 132 7.62 23.55 10.31
N GLY A 133 8.41 22.55 10.75
CA GLY A 133 9.73 22.24 10.17
C GLY A 133 10.77 23.37 10.28
N ASP A 134 10.54 24.35 11.17
CA ASP A 134 11.44 25.47 11.50
C ASP A 134 12.08 25.24 12.88
N PRO A 135 13.41 25.02 12.96
CA PRO A 135 14.10 24.62 14.20
C PRO A 135 14.20 25.73 15.27
N ASN A 136 13.44 26.82 15.13
CA ASN A 136 13.44 27.96 16.05
C ASN A 136 12.06 28.27 16.67
N THR A 137 11.04 27.43 16.45
CA THR A 137 9.78 27.50 17.19
C THR A 137 9.84 26.58 18.41
N ALA A 138 8.93 26.78 19.37
CA ALA A 138 9.02 26.22 20.72
C ALA A 138 8.68 24.71 20.82
N ASP A 139 8.55 24.02 19.68
CA ASP A 139 7.88 22.73 19.55
C ASP A 139 8.83 21.57 19.15
N ASP A 140 10.09 21.86 18.75
CA ASP A 140 11.14 20.82 18.59
C ASP A 140 11.54 20.26 19.96
N THR A 141 11.51 18.93 20.10
CA THR A 141 11.88 18.27 21.37
C THR A 141 12.86 17.14 21.15
N VAL A 142 13.89 17.09 22.00
CA VAL A 142 14.83 15.97 22.09
C VAL A 142 14.53 15.21 23.36
N THR A 143 14.08 13.97 23.22
CA THR A 143 13.71 13.08 24.32
C THR A 143 14.72 11.95 24.45
N HIS A 144 14.98 11.56 25.70
CA HIS A 144 15.76 10.35 26.00
C HIS A 144 14.80 9.16 25.94
N GLU A 145 15.09 8.20 25.07
CA GLU A 145 14.20 7.05 24.86
C GLU A 145 14.63 5.86 25.73
N PHE A 146 15.87 5.39 25.55
CA PHE A 146 16.38 4.25 26.31
C PHE A 146 17.91 4.25 26.43
N ASP A 147 18.43 3.33 27.24
CA ASP A 147 19.87 3.09 27.41
C ASP A 147 20.22 1.65 27.01
N ILE A 148 21.17 1.48 26.09
CA ILE A 148 21.77 0.16 25.83
C ILE A 148 22.71 -0.18 27.00
N PRO A 149 22.47 -1.25 27.76
CA PRO A 149 23.18 -1.47 29.02
C PRO A 149 24.57 -2.09 28.82
N PHE A 150 25.57 -1.67 29.60
CA PHE A 150 26.96 -2.17 29.59
C PHE A 150 27.14 -3.70 29.71
N GLY A 151 26.12 -4.39 30.21
CA GLY A 151 26.14 -5.83 30.44
C GLY A 151 25.40 -6.65 29.38
N LEU A 152 24.84 -5.99 28.35
CA LEU A 152 24.18 -6.66 27.25
C LEU A 152 25.20 -7.47 26.46
N LEU A 153 24.89 -8.74 26.19
CA LEU A 153 25.72 -9.60 25.36
C LEU A 153 25.03 -9.80 24.01
N ASN A 154 25.78 -9.74 22.92
CA ASN A 154 25.29 -10.11 21.62
C ASN A 154 25.09 -11.64 21.57
N PRO A 155 23.88 -12.15 21.25
CA PRO A 155 23.61 -13.59 21.17
C PRO A 155 24.44 -14.31 20.10
N ALA A 156 24.84 -13.65 19.01
CA ALA A 156 25.61 -14.27 17.93
C ALA A 156 27.08 -14.50 18.29
N THR A 157 27.72 -13.52 18.95
CA THR A 157 29.17 -13.57 19.28
C THR A 157 29.44 -13.98 20.73
N GLY A 158 28.49 -13.70 21.63
CA GLY A 158 28.65 -13.80 23.08
C GLY A 158 29.51 -12.69 23.70
N ASN A 159 29.89 -11.68 22.92
CA ASN A 159 30.66 -10.52 23.38
C ASN A 159 29.73 -9.46 23.98
N PRO A 160 30.26 -8.55 24.84
CA PRO A 160 29.51 -7.38 25.27
C PRO A 160 29.26 -6.46 24.09
N PHE A 161 28.01 -6.02 23.94
CA PHE A 161 27.59 -5.14 22.86
C PHE A 161 28.29 -3.77 22.85
N LEU A 162 28.73 -3.30 24.03
CA LEU A 162 29.37 -1.99 24.21
C LEU A 162 30.85 -2.16 24.56
N GLY A 163 31.71 -1.91 23.58
CA GLY A 163 33.17 -1.91 23.66
C GLY A 163 33.79 -0.52 23.86
N PHE A 164 33.25 0.51 23.19
CA PHE A 164 33.85 1.85 23.14
C PHE A 164 32.90 2.98 23.57
N CYS A 165 31.61 2.71 23.78
CA CYS A 165 30.60 3.71 24.18
C CYS A 165 30.45 4.81 23.14
N PHE A 166 30.34 4.41 21.88
CA PHE A 166 30.35 5.31 20.75
C PHE A 166 29.52 4.73 19.61
N ILE A 167 28.29 5.21 19.43
CA ILE A 167 27.45 4.72 18.34
C ILE A 167 27.97 5.21 17.00
N ASP A 168 28.50 4.29 16.20
CA ASP A 168 29.06 4.59 14.88
C ASP A 168 28.00 4.52 13.78
N GLY A 169 27.11 3.55 13.85
CA GLY A 169 26.01 3.40 12.92
C GLY A 169 24.67 3.22 13.62
N ILE A 170 23.65 3.86 13.06
CA ILE A 170 22.26 3.72 13.47
C ILE A 170 21.39 3.68 12.21
N ALA A 171 20.43 2.77 12.14
CA ALA A 171 19.48 2.74 11.04
C ALA A 171 18.11 2.33 11.56
N PHE A 172 17.11 3.16 11.29
CA PHE A 172 15.73 2.85 11.64
C PHE A 172 15.09 2.00 10.53
N ASP A 173 14.32 1.00 10.94
CA ASP A 173 13.63 0.05 10.08
C ASP A 173 12.13 0.26 10.25
N ALA A 174 11.53 1.07 9.37
CA ALA A 174 10.15 1.51 9.52
C ALA A 174 9.18 0.44 9.00
N PHE A 175 7.94 0.49 9.52
CA PHE A 175 6.90 -0.51 9.30
C PHE A 175 6.77 -0.99 7.84
N ASP A 176 6.95 -2.30 7.64
CA ASP A 176 6.62 -3.06 6.44
C ASP A 176 5.75 -4.25 6.87
N PRO A 177 4.51 -4.41 6.35
CA PRO A 177 3.62 -5.51 6.72
C PRO A 177 4.18 -6.91 6.37
N ASN A 178 5.25 -6.99 5.57
CA ASN A 178 5.95 -8.22 5.23
C ASN A 178 7.23 -8.46 6.06
N ASP A 179 7.59 -7.55 6.97
CA ASP A 179 8.75 -7.65 7.85
C ASP A 179 8.36 -8.12 9.27
N PRO A 180 8.84 -9.27 9.74
CA PRO A 180 8.53 -9.76 11.09
C PRO A 180 9.27 -9.03 12.23
N ASN A 181 10.22 -8.12 11.94
CA ASN A 181 10.96 -7.32 12.93
C ASN A 181 10.85 -5.82 12.64
N ASP A 182 9.64 -5.38 12.34
CA ASP A 182 9.25 -4.00 12.08
C ASP A 182 9.50 -3.04 13.27
N ASP A 183 9.55 -1.74 12.97
CA ASP A 183 9.71 -0.65 13.95
C ASP A 183 10.98 -0.86 14.83
N GLY A 184 12.03 -1.33 14.17
CA GLY A 184 13.28 -1.74 14.78
C GLY A 184 14.39 -0.72 14.59
N LEU A 185 15.32 -0.67 15.53
CA LEU A 185 16.51 0.17 15.47
C LEU A 185 17.77 -0.69 15.38
N TRP A 186 18.43 -0.64 14.24
CA TRP A 186 19.74 -1.24 14.01
C TRP A 186 20.82 -0.33 14.56
N VAL A 187 21.73 -0.91 15.33
CA VAL A 187 22.74 -0.16 16.07
C VAL A 187 24.08 -0.87 16.05
N SER A 188 25.17 -0.14 15.83
CA SER A 188 26.54 -0.62 16.01
C SER A 188 27.39 0.33 16.87
N ASP A 189 28.26 -0.25 17.71
CA ASP A 189 29.30 0.47 18.45
C ASP A 189 30.57 0.60 17.59
N ASP A 190 31.33 1.67 17.78
CA ASP A 190 32.56 1.93 17.01
C ASP A 190 33.62 0.87 17.32
N VAL A 191 34.20 0.33 16.25
CA VAL A 191 35.27 -0.68 16.31
C VAL A 191 34.85 -1.98 17.02
N ASP A 192 33.57 -2.35 16.98
CA ASP A 192 33.08 -3.62 17.51
C ASP A 192 32.62 -4.60 16.39
N ASP A 193 32.64 -5.90 16.69
CA ASP A 193 32.19 -6.99 15.81
C ASP A 193 30.72 -7.38 16.02
N ASP A 194 29.99 -6.53 16.74
CA ASP A 194 28.62 -6.72 17.19
C ASP A 194 27.64 -5.71 16.57
N LEU A 195 26.56 -6.23 15.98
CA LEU A 195 25.43 -5.47 15.45
C LEU A 195 24.16 -5.89 16.17
N GLY A 196 23.29 -4.95 16.54
CA GLY A 196 22.10 -5.23 17.33
C GLY A 196 20.87 -4.63 16.71
N LEU A 197 19.78 -5.40 16.72
CA LEU A 197 18.44 -4.93 16.38
C LEU A 197 17.65 -4.79 17.67
N PHE A 198 17.19 -3.57 17.96
CA PHE A 198 16.47 -3.22 19.18
C PHE A 198 15.03 -2.83 18.84
N ALA A 199 14.09 -3.21 19.71
CA ALA A 199 12.77 -2.58 19.72
C ALA A 199 12.89 -1.16 20.29
N LEU A 200 11.91 -0.31 20.02
CA LEU A 200 11.92 1.09 20.45
C LEU A 200 11.84 1.28 21.97
N ASP A 201 11.45 0.25 22.72
CA ASP A 201 11.54 0.24 24.19
C ASP A 201 12.95 -0.07 24.73
N GLY A 202 13.93 -0.27 23.83
CA GLY A 202 15.31 -0.59 24.12
C GLY A 202 15.59 -2.08 24.38
N SER A 203 14.60 -2.96 24.21
CA SER A 203 14.82 -4.40 24.30
C SER A 203 15.55 -4.93 23.06
N LEU A 204 16.53 -5.81 23.25
CA LEU A 204 17.25 -6.45 22.15
C LEU A 204 16.36 -7.51 21.51
N ILE A 205 15.99 -7.30 20.24
CA ILE A 205 15.25 -8.26 19.41
C ILE A 205 16.20 -9.38 18.99
N ASN A 206 17.32 -9.01 18.36
CA ASN A 206 18.36 -9.95 17.95
C ASN A 206 19.73 -9.28 17.87
N GLY A 207 20.80 -10.09 17.87
CA GLY A 207 22.16 -9.62 17.61
C GLY A 207 22.85 -10.46 16.56
N TYR A 208 23.64 -9.78 15.74
CA TYR A 208 24.27 -10.32 14.56
C TYR A 208 25.78 -10.11 14.63
N ALA A 209 26.52 -10.94 13.92
CA ALA A 209 27.97 -10.80 13.73
C ALA A 209 28.23 -10.32 12.29
N PRO A 210 28.49 -9.03 12.02
CA PRO A 210 28.71 -8.53 10.66
C PRO A 210 29.87 -9.24 9.94
N ALA A 211 30.84 -9.77 10.69
CA ALA A 211 31.91 -10.63 10.16
C ALA A 211 31.41 -11.91 9.46
N SER A 212 30.15 -12.30 9.64
CA SER A 212 29.50 -13.40 8.91
C SER A 212 29.10 -13.01 7.48
N VAL A 213 28.84 -11.72 7.23
CA VAL A 213 28.61 -11.17 5.89
C VAL A 213 29.94 -11.09 5.14
N ASP A 214 30.94 -10.43 5.72
CA ASP A 214 32.32 -10.40 5.22
C ASP A 214 33.32 -10.22 6.38
N PRO A 215 34.47 -10.92 6.40
CA PRO A 215 35.46 -10.79 7.49
C PRO A 215 36.01 -9.37 7.72
N SER A 216 35.93 -8.46 6.74
CA SER A 216 36.33 -7.07 6.89
C SER A 216 35.36 -6.23 7.73
N LEU A 217 34.12 -6.71 7.91
CA LEU A 217 33.10 -6.13 8.80
C LEU A 217 33.29 -6.54 10.27
N ALA A 218 34.45 -7.08 10.65
CA ALA A 218 34.80 -7.27 12.06
C ALA A 218 34.87 -5.95 12.85
N THR A 219 34.82 -4.82 12.15
CA THR A 219 34.61 -3.49 12.69
C THR A 219 33.70 -2.75 11.72
N THR A 220 32.49 -2.39 12.15
CA THR A 220 31.54 -1.61 11.34
C THR A 220 31.64 -0.13 11.69
N SER A 221 31.21 0.75 10.78
CA SER A 221 31.27 2.20 10.99
C SER A 221 30.03 2.99 10.56
N GLY A 222 29.10 2.35 9.86
CA GLY A 222 27.87 2.98 9.40
C GLY A 222 26.86 1.95 8.96
N LEU A 223 25.60 2.29 9.15
CA LEU A 223 24.45 1.44 8.86
C LEU A 223 23.46 2.24 8.01
N ALA A 224 22.74 1.54 7.14
CA ALA A 224 21.50 2.02 6.58
C ALA A 224 20.58 0.84 6.31
N VAL A 225 19.27 1.09 6.27
CA VAL A 225 18.26 0.11 5.86
C VAL A 225 17.63 0.58 4.57
N GLY A 226 17.35 -0.37 3.68
CA GLY A 226 16.57 -0.15 2.49
C GLY A 226 15.76 -1.40 2.16
N GLY A 227 14.46 -1.37 2.45
CA GLY A 227 13.54 -2.47 2.18
C GLY A 227 14.05 -3.80 2.76
N PRO A 228 14.27 -4.85 1.96
CA PRO A 228 14.77 -6.14 2.45
C PRO A 228 16.28 -6.16 2.73
N ARG A 229 16.97 -5.02 2.62
CA ARG A 229 18.43 -4.93 2.70
C ARG A 229 18.90 -4.12 3.90
N ILE A 230 20.01 -4.55 4.45
CA ILE A 230 20.84 -3.75 5.35
C ILE A 230 22.18 -3.46 4.68
N TYR A 231 22.60 -2.21 4.76
CA TYR A 231 23.87 -1.72 4.24
C TYR A 231 24.85 -1.52 5.39
N LEU A 232 26.05 -2.07 5.23
CA LEU A 232 27.06 -2.16 6.27
C LEU A 232 28.36 -1.55 5.75
N ALA A 233 28.84 -0.50 6.40
CA ALA A 233 30.15 0.07 6.11
C ALA A 233 31.24 -0.59 6.97
N ASN A 234 32.37 -0.96 6.35
CA ASN A 234 33.53 -1.44 7.11
C ASN A 234 34.42 -0.28 7.60
N ASN A 235 34.76 -0.33 8.88
CA ASN A 235 35.58 0.72 9.49
C ASN A 235 36.99 0.72 8.87
N GLY A 236 37.27 1.75 8.07
CA GLY A 236 38.55 1.93 7.41
C GLY A 236 38.75 1.14 6.12
N GLY A 237 37.78 0.35 5.63
CA GLY A 237 37.96 -0.49 4.44
C GLY A 237 37.44 0.12 3.13
N GLY A 238 36.54 1.09 3.22
CA GLY A 238 36.02 1.85 2.07
C GLY A 238 35.00 1.12 1.22
N ASP A 239 34.51 -0.01 1.69
CA ASP A 239 33.46 -0.77 1.01
C ASP A 239 32.12 -0.60 1.74
N VAL A 240 31.04 -0.58 0.97
CA VAL A 240 29.68 -0.76 1.48
C VAL A 240 29.23 -2.15 1.07
N PHE A 241 28.85 -2.94 2.08
CA PHE A 241 28.34 -4.29 1.90
C PHE A 241 26.83 -4.26 2.00
N ARG A 242 26.17 -5.01 1.12
CA ARG A 242 24.73 -5.17 1.17
C ARG A 242 24.41 -6.59 1.60
N ALA A 243 23.58 -6.71 2.63
CA ALA A 243 23.16 -8.00 3.17
C ALA A 243 21.64 -8.11 3.19
N ASP A 244 21.15 -9.35 3.12
CA ASP A 244 19.76 -9.69 3.39
C ASP A 244 19.49 -9.58 4.89
N LYS A 245 18.60 -8.66 5.28
CA LYS A 245 18.30 -8.37 6.70
C LYS A 245 17.43 -9.45 7.34
N PHE A 246 16.74 -10.26 6.54
CA PHE A 246 15.88 -11.36 7.01
C PHE A 246 16.63 -12.67 7.24
N ALA A 247 17.88 -12.75 6.79
CA ALA A 247 18.71 -13.92 6.98
C ALA A 247 19.32 -13.96 8.39
N ASP A 248 19.26 -15.12 9.05
CA ASP A 248 19.97 -15.39 10.31
C ASP A 248 20.91 -16.61 10.12
N PRO A 249 22.24 -16.40 9.99
CA PRO A 249 22.94 -15.12 10.05
C PRO A 249 22.77 -14.28 8.76
N LEU A 250 23.04 -12.97 8.87
CA LEU A 250 23.03 -12.04 7.73
C LEU A 250 23.87 -12.59 6.58
N THR A 251 23.32 -12.49 5.35
CA THR A 251 23.95 -13.06 4.16
C THR A 251 24.28 -11.97 3.16
N LEU A 252 25.54 -11.96 2.69
CA LEU A 252 26.02 -11.04 1.66
C LEU A 252 25.21 -11.22 0.36
N VAL A 253 24.68 -10.12 -0.15
CA VAL A 253 24.09 -10.02 -1.49
C VAL A 253 25.19 -9.64 -2.46
N ASP A 254 25.80 -8.48 -2.24
CA ASP A 254 26.95 -7.96 -2.98
C ASP A 254 27.67 -6.85 -2.19
N GLN A 255 28.65 -6.24 -2.84
CA GLN A 255 29.44 -5.12 -2.32
C GLN A 255 29.73 -4.15 -3.45
N PHE A 256 29.73 -2.86 -3.17
CA PHE A 256 30.19 -1.84 -4.10
C PHE A 256 31.39 -1.07 -3.52
N GLU A 257 32.37 -0.79 -4.38
CA GLU A 257 33.67 -0.23 -3.97
C GLU A 257 33.59 1.29 -3.81
N ASN A 258 34.11 1.81 -2.69
CA ASN A 258 34.39 3.23 -2.52
C ASN A 258 35.81 3.47 -1.96
N GLY A 259 36.80 3.15 -2.80
CA GLY A 259 38.18 3.64 -2.65
C GLY A 259 38.91 3.20 -1.37
N ASN A 260 39.81 4.05 -0.86
CA ASN A 260 40.50 3.83 0.43
C ASN A 260 39.95 4.74 1.54
N ASP A 261 38.76 5.29 1.35
CA ASP A 261 38.17 6.25 2.28
C ASP A 261 37.21 5.48 3.21
N ARG A 262 37.24 5.72 4.51
CA ARG A 262 36.35 5.08 5.49
C ARG A 262 34.92 5.57 5.25
N GLN A 263 33.99 4.63 5.07
CA GLN A 263 32.56 4.94 4.98
C GLN A 263 32.02 5.00 6.40
N GLU A 264 31.39 6.11 6.77
CA GLU A 264 30.77 6.29 8.08
C GLU A 264 29.26 6.04 7.93
N ASP A 265 28.43 6.73 8.71
CA ASP A 265 26.97 6.63 8.66
C ASP A 265 26.42 6.86 7.25
N MET A 266 25.26 6.25 6.99
CA MET A 266 24.62 6.21 5.69
C MET A 266 23.12 6.45 5.84
N GLU A 267 22.49 7.04 4.83
CA GLU A 267 21.04 7.15 4.83
C GLU A 267 20.48 7.10 3.42
N CYS A 268 19.29 6.51 3.34
CA CYS A 268 18.58 6.27 2.11
C CYS A 268 17.86 7.54 1.62
N ASP A 269 17.96 7.86 0.32
CA ASP A 269 17.27 8.99 -0.31
C ASP A 269 16.62 8.60 -1.63
N PRO A 270 15.28 8.42 -1.64
CA PRO A 270 14.51 8.14 -2.84
C PRO A 270 14.02 9.40 -3.58
N VAL A 271 14.35 10.61 -3.10
CA VAL A 271 13.72 11.86 -3.55
C VAL A 271 14.66 12.75 -4.35
N THR A 272 15.88 13.02 -3.87
CA THR A 272 16.75 14.08 -4.43
C THR A 272 17.10 13.86 -5.89
N PHE A 273 17.33 12.60 -6.28
CA PHE A 273 17.73 12.21 -7.64
C PHE A 273 16.69 11.34 -8.36
N ALA A 274 15.45 11.32 -7.87
CA ALA A 274 14.37 10.53 -8.44
C ALA A 274 14.32 10.67 -9.99
N PRO A 275 14.16 9.55 -10.73
CA PRO A 275 13.83 8.20 -10.23
C PRO A 275 15.03 7.36 -9.75
N ILE A 276 16.25 7.93 -9.71
CA ILE A 276 17.42 7.22 -9.19
C ILE A 276 17.39 7.31 -7.66
N GLU A 277 17.28 6.16 -7.01
CA GLU A 277 17.44 6.04 -5.57
C GLU A 277 18.92 6.05 -5.22
N VAL A 278 19.27 6.78 -4.16
CA VAL A 278 20.67 6.88 -3.73
C VAL A 278 20.83 6.56 -2.25
N MET A 279 21.99 6.02 -1.92
CA MET A 279 22.52 6.01 -0.57
C MET A 279 23.45 7.21 -0.39
N TRP A 280 23.13 8.08 0.55
CA TRP A 280 24.09 9.06 1.02
C TRP A 280 25.11 8.36 1.90
N VAL A 281 26.36 8.42 1.48
CA VAL A 281 27.47 7.81 2.20
C VAL A 281 28.49 8.88 2.50
N ARG A 282 28.94 8.93 3.75
CA ARG A 282 29.99 9.86 4.14
C ARG A 282 31.36 9.21 4.11
N THR A 283 32.23 9.72 3.25
CA THR A 283 33.62 9.26 3.07
C THR A 283 34.62 10.03 3.94
N THR A 284 35.49 9.33 4.66
CA THR A 284 36.63 9.93 5.39
C THR A 284 37.97 9.33 4.91
N PRO A 285 38.88 10.11 4.28
CA PRO A 285 40.12 9.56 3.74
C PRO A 285 41.04 8.96 4.79
N GLN A 286 41.57 7.75 4.51
CA GLN A 286 42.49 7.05 5.42
C GLN A 286 43.68 7.93 5.84
N GLY A 287 43.69 8.36 7.10
CA GLY A 287 44.80 9.11 7.72
C GLY A 287 44.97 10.56 7.25
N GLY A 288 43.93 11.17 6.65
CA GLY A 288 43.91 12.55 6.16
C GLY A 288 43.11 13.53 7.02
N ALA A 289 43.14 14.82 6.66
CA ALA A 289 42.17 15.80 7.16
C ALA A 289 40.84 15.58 6.42
N PHE A 290 39.73 15.59 7.15
CA PHE A 290 38.39 15.34 6.62
C PHE A 290 38.07 16.29 5.45
N PRO A 291 37.78 15.77 4.24
CA PRO A 291 37.06 16.55 3.25
C PRO A 291 35.62 16.67 3.76
N ASP A 292 35.11 17.89 3.81
CA ASP A 292 33.73 18.14 4.21
C ASP A 292 32.80 17.74 3.05
N VAL A 293 32.77 16.45 2.68
CA VAL A 293 32.00 15.93 1.55
C VAL A 293 31.11 14.77 1.96
N ILE A 294 29.97 14.64 1.29
CA ILE A 294 29.08 13.48 1.34
C ILE A 294 28.73 13.12 -0.11
N THR A 295 28.65 11.82 -0.37
CA THR A 295 28.50 11.28 -1.72
C THR A 295 27.20 10.49 -1.83
N ALA A 296 26.45 10.72 -2.89
CA ALA A 296 25.28 9.93 -3.25
C ALA A 296 25.73 8.80 -4.19
N TYR A 297 25.54 7.55 -3.76
CA TYR A 297 25.75 6.35 -4.57
C TYR A 297 24.42 5.78 -5.01
N GLU A 298 24.30 5.41 -6.28
CA GLU A 298 23.11 4.73 -6.78
C GLU A 298 22.91 3.38 -6.08
N ILE A 299 21.66 3.10 -5.71
CA ILE A 299 21.23 1.82 -5.15
C ILE A 299 20.08 1.27 -6.00
N GLU A 300 19.68 0.03 -5.73
CA GLU A 300 18.66 -0.63 -6.53
C GLU A 300 17.30 0.08 -6.42
N PRO A 301 16.60 0.33 -7.53
CA PRO A 301 15.26 0.89 -7.52
C PRO A 301 14.31 0.10 -6.61
N GLY A 302 13.43 0.80 -5.91
CA GLY A 302 12.46 0.23 -4.97
C GLY A 302 13.08 -0.32 -3.69
N SER A 303 14.40 -0.15 -3.48
CA SER A 303 15.06 -0.58 -2.25
C SER A 303 14.99 0.49 -1.17
N CYS A 304 14.71 1.74 -1.52
CA CYS A 304 14.83 2.87 -0.62
C CYS A 304 13.46 3.49 -0.34
N GLY A 305 12.95 3.31 0.87
CA GLY A 305 11.84 4.12 1.36
C GLY A 305 12.36 5.27 2.22
N LEU A 306 11.54 6.32 2.34
CA LEU A 306 11.92 7.48 3.14
C LEU A 306 11.97 7.10 4.63
N GLY A 307 13.10 7.39 5.30
CA GLY A 307 13.25 7.22 6.74
C GLY A 307 13.05 5.78 7.23
N GLY A 308 13.71 4.83 6.56
CA GLY A 308 13.64 3.41 6.91
C GLY A 308 12.43 2.66 6.37
N ALA A 309 11.50 3.33 5.69
CA ALA A 309 10.33 2.68 5.07
C ALA A 309 10.75 1.69 3.96
N PRO A 310 9.89 0.71 3.62
CA PRO A 310 10.06 0.00 2.35
C PRO A 310 9.98 1.01 1.19
N GLY A 311 10.77 0.79 0.14
CA GLY A 311 10.69 1.60 -1.07
C GLY A 311 9.27 1.62 -1.62
N ALA A 312 8.93 2.69 -2.35
CA ALA A 312 7.64 2.86 -3.01
C ALA A 312 7.34 1.61 -3.87
N SER A 313 6.55 0.68 -3.34
CA SER A 313 6.44 -0.65 -3.91
C SER A 313 5.31 -0.70 -4.93
N CYS A 314 5.50 -1.44 -6.00
CA CYS A 314 4.41 -1.88 -6.84
C CYS A 314 4.45 -3.39 -6.89
N GLU A 315 3.29 -4.02 -6.77
CA GLU A 315 3.18 -5.47 -6.81
C GLU A 315 2.67 -5.88 -8.18
N PHE A 316 3.30 -6.90 -8.76
CA PHE A 316 2.90 -7.45 -10.04
C PHE A 316 2.70 -8.95 -9.88
N GLU A 317 1.46 -9.39 -9.97
CA GLU A 317 1.08 -10.78 -9.80
C GLU A 317 0.67 -11.40 -11.15
N VAL A 318 1.29 -12.52 -11.50
CA VAL A 318 0.93 -13.29 -12.70
C VAL A 318 -0.35 -14.07 -12.42
N GLN A 319 -1.42 -13.74 -13.12
CA GLN A 319 -2.72 -14.39 -12.95
C GLN A 319 -2.85 -15.62 -13.84
N GLU A 320 -2.41 -15.50 -15.10
CA GLU A 320 -2.58 -16.53 -16.11
C GLU A 320 -1.53 -16.40 -17.22
N VAL A 321 -1.08 -17.53 -17.77
CA VAL A 321 -0.21 -17.61 -18.94
C VAL A 321 -0.83 -18.58 -19.94
N LEU A 322 -1.15 -18.09 -21.14
CA LEU A 322 -1.76 -18.86 -22.22
C LEU A 322 -0.87 -18.87 -23.46
N CYS A 323 -0.90 -19.94 -24.22
CA CYS A 323 -0.27 -20.02 -25.54
C CYS A 323 -1.09 -19.24 -26.57
N ASN A 324 -0.44 -18.41 -27.37
CA ASN A 324 -1.08 -17.71 -28.47
C ASN A 324 -1.27 -18.65 -29.65
N CYS A 325 -2.50 -19.14 -29.83
CA CYS A 325 -2.83 -20.13 -30.87
C CYS A 325 -3.08 -19.46 -32.23
N ASN A 326 -2.37 -19.91 -33.27
CA ASN A 326 -2.53 -19.42 -34.64
C ASN A 326 -3.42 -20.36 -35.48
N PRO A 327 -4.57 -19.90 -36.02
CA PRO A 327 -5.46 -20.74 -36.83
C PRO A 327 -4.81 -21.33 -38.10
N ASP A 328 -3.74 -20.70 -38.60
CA ASP A 328 -2.98 -21.17 -39.78
C ASP A 328 -1.91 -22.23 -39.41
N GLY A 329 -1.78 -22.57 -38.12
CA GLY A 329 -0.92 -23.61 -37.54
C GLY A 329 0.26 -23.05 -36.73
N GLY A 330 0.54 -23.68 -35.58
CA GLY A 330 1.63 -23.31 -34.67
C GLY A 330 1.19 -22.34 -33.56
N THR A 331 2.11 -22.00 -32.66
CA THR A 331 1.89 -20.98 -31.61
C THR A 331 2.83 -19.81 -31.79
N ASP A 332 2.29 -18.59 -31.69
CA ASP A 332 3.00 -17.32 -31.91
C ASP A 332 3.24 -16.60 -30.57
N GLY A 333 3.92 -17.29 -29.65
CA GLY A 333 4.23 -16.76 -28.31
C GLY A 333 3.16 -17.07 -27.26
N TYR A 334 3.05 -16.20 -26.26
CA TYR A 334 2.25 -16.38 -25.05
C TYR A 334 1.51 -15.10 -24.71
N SER A 335 0.29 -15.19 -24.17
CA SER A 335 -0.44 -14.09 -23.54
C SER A 335 -0.34 -14.26 -22.03
N VAL A 336 0.07 -13.21 -21.32
CA VAL A 336 0.21 -13.16 -19.87
C VAL A 336 -0.73 -12.12 -19.31
N ASN A 337 -1.58 -12.52 -18.37
CA ASN A 337 -2.41 -11.61 -17.59
C ASN A 337 -1.67 -11.24 -16.29
N LEU A 338 -1.38 -9.95 -16.12
CA LEU A 338 -0.73 -9.40 -14.93
C LEU A 338 -1.73 -8.57 -14.14
N ASN A 339 -1.82 -8.81 -12.83
CA ASN A 339 -2.46 -7.90 -11.90
C ASN A 339 -1.41 -6.93 -11.35
N LEU A 340 -1.60 -5.64 -11.59
CA LEU A 340 -0.73 -4.57 -11.13
C LEU A 340 -1.33 -3.96 -9.88
N VAL A 341 -0.53 -3.69 -8.85
CA VAL A 341 -0.90 -2.92 -7.67
C VAL A 341 0.05 -1.73 -7.57
N ASN A 342 -0.51 -0.53 -7.47
CA ASN A 342 0.28 0.69 -7.37
C ASN A 342 0.36 1.16 -5.92
N ASN A 343 1.47 0.91 -5.22
CA ASN A 343 1.72 1.52 -3.89
C ASN A 343 2.88 2.53 -3.96
N SER A 344 3.08 3.16 -5.13
CA SER A 344 4.19 4.08 -5.35
C SER A 344 4.05 5.46 -4.68
N GLY A 345 2.91 5.74 -4.04
CA GLY A 345 2.58 7.05 -3.49
C GLY A 345 2.08 8.07 -4.52
N VAL A 346 2.09 7.74 -5.82
CA VAL A 346 1.61 8.60 -6.92
C VAL A 346 0.76 7.82 -7.92
N ASP A 347 -0.08 8.52 -8.69
CA ASP A 347 -0.92 7.89 -9.72
C ASP A 347 -0.08 7.46 -10.94
N ALA A 348 -0.23 6.22 -11.37
CA ALA A 348 0.42 5.68 -12.56
C ALA A 348 -0.45 5.87 -13.82
N TYR A 349 0.15 6.38 -14.88
CA TYR A 349 -0.51 6.65 -16.18
C TYR A 349 -0.06 5.67 -17.26
N TRP A 350 1.09 5.01 -17.08
CA TRP A 350 1.64 4.06 -18.05
C TRP A 350 2.22 2.84 -17.37
N VAL A 351 2.25 1.73 -18.10
CA VAL A 351 3.09 0.58 -17.84
C VAL A 351 4.15 0.51 -18.93
N LEU A 352 5.42 0.42 -18.57
CA LEU A 352 6.53 0.23 -19.50
C LEU A 352 7.10 -1.17 -19.29
N LEU A 353 7.32 -1.89 -20.40
CA LEU A 353 7.90 -3.23 -20.41
C LEU A 353 9.22 -3.17 -21.19
N PRO A 354 10.35 -2.87 -20.52
CA PRO A 354 11.64 -2.81 -21.18
C PRO A 354 12.08 -4.21 -21.65
N GLY A 355 11.89 -4.49 -22.93
CA GLY A 355 12.27 -5.75 -23.56
C GLY A 355 11.80 -5.78 -25.01
N PHE A 356 12.46 -6.53 -25.90
CA PHE A 356 12.02 -6.69 -27.30
C PHE A 356 10.99 -7.81 -27.49
N ASN A 357 10.81 -8.64 -26.47
CA ASN A 357 10.00 -9.84 -26.50
C ASN A 357 8.61 -9.65 -25.88
N THR A 358 8.32 -8.48 -25.28
CA THR A 358 7.00 -8.15 -24.71
C THR A 358 6.26 -7.18 -25.62
N VAL A 359 4.97 -7.40 -25.85
CA VAL A 359 4.12 -6.59 -26.73
C VAL A 359 2.74 -6.39 -26.09
N PRO A 360 2.21 -5.16 -25.94
CA PRO A 360 2.88 -3.91 -26.25
C PRO A 360 3.91 -3.53 -25.17
N ASN A 361 4.99 -2.89 -25.58
CA ASN A 361 6.07 -2.46 -24.68
C ASN A 361 5.69 -1.24 -23.81
N ILE A 362 4.56 -0.60 -24.14
CA ILE A 362 3.99 0.56 -23.44
C ILE A 362 2.47 0.38 -23.42
N VAL A 363 1.88 0.36 -22.22
CA VAL A 363 0.43 0.26 -22.00
C VAL A 363 -0.07 1.54 -21.33
N PRO A 364 -0.99 2.30 -21.94
CA PRO A 364 -1.65 3.42 -21.26
C PRO A 364 -2.66 2.94 -20.22
N LEU A 365 -2.62 3.51 -19.02
CA LEU A 365 -3.60 3.30 -17.96
C LEU A 365 -4.67 4.40 -18.05
N VAL A 366 -5.86 4.03 -18.54
CA VAL A 366 -7.00 4.95 -18.65
C VAL A 366 -8.25 4.31 -18.02
N PRO A 367 -8.75 4.82 -16.88
CA PRO A 367 -8.23 5.96 -16.08
C PRO A 367 -6.82 5.67 -15.50
N PRO A 368 -6.07 6.66 -14.97
CA PRO A 368 -4.83 6.40 -14.25
C PRO A 368 -5.06 5.36 -13.14
N LEU A 369 -4.04 4.58 -12.81
CA LEU A 369 -4.09 3.65 -11.70
C LEU A 369 -3.65 4.42 -10.45
N ALA A 370 -4.60 4.73 -9.56
CA ALA A 370 -4.30 5.54 -8.39
C ALA A 370 -3.43 4.78 -7.38
N ASN A 371 -2.80 5.50 -6.45
CA ASN A 371 -2.10 4.87 -5.34
C ASN A 371 -3.08 4.03 -4.48
N GLY A 372 -2.69 2.81 -4.13
CA GLY A 372 -3.51 1.79 -3.46
C GLY A 372 -4.47 1.01 -4.38
N GLU A 373 -4.57 1.37 -5.67
CA GLU A 373 -5.43 0.64 -6.62
C GLU A 373 -4.72 -0.53 -7.29
N SER A 374 -5.53 -1.49 -7.78
CA SER A 374 -5.06 -2.58 -8.62
C SER A 374 -5.75 -2.64 -9.98
N ARG A 375 -5.06 -3.20 -10.98
CA ARG A 375 -5.61 -3.40 -12.33
C ARG A 375 -4.95 -4.55 -13.06
N LYS A 376 -5.78 -5.34 -13.73
CA LYS A 376 -5.33 -6.38 -14.65
C LYS A 376 -5.02 -5.84 -16.04
N ILE A 377 -3.90 -6.27 -16.62
CA ILE A 377 -3.51 -6.02 -18.00
C ILE A 377 -3.10 -7.32 -18.69
N ASP A 378 -3.22 -7.35 -20.01
CA ASP A 378 -2.73 -8.45 -20.85
C ASP A 378 -1.50 -7.99 -21.64
N ILE A 379 -0.49 -8.85 -21.69
CA ILE A 379 0.75 -8.64 -22.45
C ILE A 379 1.08 -9.90 -23.24
N ASP A 380 1.65 -9.75 -24.43
CA ASP A 380 2.15 -10.87 -25.23
C ASP A 380 3.66 -11.02 -25.08
N ILE A 381 4.14 -12.24 -24.86
CA ILE A 381 5.55 -12.62 -24.94
C ILE A 381 5.80 -13.37 -26.25
N VAL A 382 6.69 -12.85 -27.09
CA VAL A 382 6.98 -13.38 -28.43
C VAL A 382 8.46 -13.76 -28.57
N ASP A 383 8.75 -14.71 -29.46
CA ASP A 383 10.11 -15.16 -29.79
C ASP A 383 10.92 -15.69 -28.57
N VAL A 384 10.25 -16.37 -27.62
CA VAL A 384 10.85 -17.01 -26.43
C VAL A 384 10.49 -18.50 -26.41
N ASP A 385 11.45 -19.36 -26.04
CA ASP A 385 11.23 -20.80 -25.86
C ASP A 385 10.56 -21.09 -24.50
N PRO A 386 9.84 -22.22 -24.32
CA PRO A 386 9.24 -22.61 -23.03
C PRO A 386 10.26 -22.67 -21.88
N GLY A 387 9.79 -22.36 -20.67
CA GLY A 387 10.59 -22.27 -19.45
C GLY A 387 10.41 -20.96 -18.69
N GLU A 388 11.22 -20.75 -17.66
CA GLU A 388 11.21 -19.52 -16.85
C GLU A 388 11.72 -18.33 -17.68
N PHE A 389 10.93 -17.26 -17.73
CA PHE A 389 11.27 -16.02 -18.40
C PHE A 389 10.97 -14.82 -17.49
N CYS A 390 11.97 -13.99 -17.23
CA CYS A 390 11.84 -12.80 -16.39
C CYS A 390 11.95 -11.51 -17.21
N PHE A 391 11.14 -10.51 -16.85
CA PHE A 391 11.15 -9.18 -17.45
C PHE A 391 10.71 -8.14 -16.42
N TYR A 392 11.14 -6.89 -16.61
CA TYR A 392 10.73 -5.80 -15.72
C TYR A 392 9.38 -5.24 -16.13
N VAL A 393 8.58 -4.88 -15.12
CA VAL A 393 7.37 -4.09 -15.25
C VAL A 393 7.60 -2.78 -14.51
N VAL A 394 7.37 -1.66 -15.20
CA VAL A 394 7.57 -0.31 -14.67
C VAL A 394 6.24 0.42 -14.73
N LEU A 395 5.74 0.93 -13.60
CA LEU A 395 4.66 1.93 -13.63
C LEU A 395 5.28 3.31 -13.77
N ALA A 396 4.67 4.18 -14.57
CA ALA A 396 5.17 5.53 -14.82
C ALA A 396 4.07 6.58 -14.79
N ASP A 397 4.42 7.79 -14.39
CA ASP A 397 3.54 8.94 -14.21
C ASP A 397 3.13 9.57 -15.56
N ILE A 398 2.39 10.68 -15.55
CA ILE A 398 1.95 11.34 -16.78
C ILE A 398 3.11 11.81 -17.69
N ASN A 399 4.29 12.06 -17.13
CA ASN A 399 5.50 12.51 -17.84
C ASN A 399 6.38 11.35 -18.32
N ILE A 400 6.00 10.10 -18.02
CA ILE A 400 6.80 8.88 -18.25
C ILE A 400 8.03 8.84 -17.32
N ASP A 401 7.92 9.46 -16.15
CA ASP A 401 8.86 9.27 -15.07
C ASP A 401 8.43 8.01 -14.29
N GLU A 402 9.39 7.16 -13.93
CA GLU A 402 9.14 5.92 -13.22
C GLU A 402 8.56 6.20 -11.82
N CYS A 403 7.40 5.59 -11.53
CA CYS A 403 6.79 5.59 -10.20
C CYS A 403 7.41 4.49 -9.34
N CYS A 404 7.58 3.30 -9.94
CA CYS A 404 8.06 2.08 -9.30
C CYS A 404 8.30 1.02 -10.38
N SER A 405 9.13 0.02 -10.08
CA SER A 405 9.31 -1.14 -10.93
C SER A 405 9.66 -2.40 -10.14
N ALA A 406 9.44 -3.55 -10.76
CA ALA A 406 9.86 -4.84 -10.23
C ALA A 406 10.05 -5.85 -11.37
N GLU A 407 10.90 -6.86 -11.11
CA GLU A 407 11.11 -7.98 -12.01
C GLU A 407 10.00 -9.02 -11.81
N VAL A 408 9.38 -9.44 -12.92
CA VAL A 408 8.33 -10.46 -12.95
C VAL A 408 8.86 -11.66 -13.72
N CYS A 409 8.85 -12.82 -13.08
CA CYS A 409 9.19 -14.10 -13.70
C CYS A 409 7.92 -14.91 -13.99
N VAL A 410 7.83 -15.46 -15.20
CA VAL A 410 6.73 -16.32 -15.65
C VAL A 410 7.26 -17.67 -16.11
N ASP A 411 6.57 -18.75 -15.73
CA ASP A 411 6.82 -20.08 -16.28
C ASP A 411 6.01 -20.26 -17.57
N LEU A 412 6.71 -20.23 -18.72
CA LEU A 412 6.09 -20.38 -20.03
C LEU A 412 5.85 -21.86 -20.37
N PRO A 413 4.60 -22.29 -20.62
CA PRO A 413 4.27 -23.69 -20.85
C PRO A 413 4.73 -24.20 -22.24
N GLU A 414 4.76 -25.52 -22.40
CA GLU A 414 4.88 -26.15 -23.72
C GLU A 414 3.52 -26.08 -24.45
N CYS A 415 3.53 -25.61 -25.71
CA CYS A 415 2.31 -25.30 -26.47
C CYS A 415 1.92 -26.37 -27.51
N ASP A 416 2.27 -27.64 -27.30
CA ASP A 416 2.06 -28.74 -28.26
C ASP A 416 0.86 -29.64 -27.93
N CYS A 417 0.18 -29.39 -26.80
CA CYS A 417 -0.90 -30.21 -26.25
C CYS A 417 -2.28 -29.51 -26.31
N PHE A 418 -2.89 -29.27 -25.15
CA PHE A 418 -4.07 -28.44 -24.96
C PHE A 418 -3.79 -27.46 -23.82
N GLN A 419 -4.48 -26.33 -23.82
CA GLN A 419 -4.47 -25.39 -22.70
C GLN A 419 -5.86 -25.23 -22.10
N LEU A 420 -5.94 -24.90 -20.82
CA LEU A 420 -7.19 -24.57 -20.14
C LEU A 420 -7.39 -23.05 -20.21
N LEU A 421 -8.51 -22.61 -20.77
CA LEU A 421 -8.90 -21.19 -20.84
C LEU A 421 -9.67 -20.76 -19.59
N GLU A 422 -10.44 -21.69 -19.01
CA GLU A 422 -11.25 -21.45 -17.83
C GLU A 422 -11.38 -22.76 -17.05
N LYS A 423 -11.45 -22.68 -15.72
CA LYS A 423 -11.69 -23.82 -14.84
C LYS A 423 -12.50 -23.36 -13.62
N SER A 424 -13.60 -24.05 -13.32
CA SER A 424 -14.40 -23.84 -12.11
C SER A 424 -14.75 -25.17 -11.45
N VAL A 425 -14.99 -25.11 -10.15
CA VAL A 425 -15.38 -26.27 -9.34
C VAL A 425 -16.56 -25.88 -8.45
N ASP A 426 -17.69 -26.55 -8.62
CA ASP A 426 -18.95 -26.20 -7.99
C ASP A 426 -19.58 -27.41 -7.29
N CYS A 427 -19.94 -27.30 -6.01
CA CYS A 427 -20.59 -28.40 -5.30
C CYS A 427 -21.96 -28.74 -5.89
N LEU A 428 -22.29 -30.05 -5.91
CA LEU A 428 -23.63 -30.48 -6.26
C LEU A 428 -24.60 -30.22 -5.09
N PRO A 429 -25.78 -29.62 -5.35
CA PRO A 429 -26.74 -29.26 -4.30
C PRO A 429 -27.57 -30.46 -3.79
N ASP A 430 -27.14 -31.70 -4.06
CA ASP A 430 -27.87 -32.93 -3.74
C ASP A 430 -27.41 -33.60 -2.42
N GLY A 431 -26.44 -33.01 -1.73
CA GLY A 431 -25.91 -33.49 -0.46
C GLY A 431 -25.09 -34.79 -0.59
N SER A 432 -24.65 -35.12 -1.81
CA SER A 432 -23.82 -36.31 -2.08
C SER A 432 -22.37 -36.17 -1.58
N GLY A 433 -21.87 -34.93 -1.45
CA GLY A 433 -20.43 -34.67 -1.29
C GLY A 433 -19.69 -34.54 -2.62
N ASP A 434 -20.39 -34.67 -3.75
CA ASP A 434 -19.80 -34.60 -5.08
C ASP A 434 -19.78 -33.16 -5.61
N TYR A 435 -18.94 -32.91 -6.61
CA TYR A 435 -18.83 -31.61 -7.26
C TYR A 435 -18.77 -31.72 -8.78
N VAL A 436 -19.13 -30.64 -9.45
CA VAL A 436 -18.97 -30.45 -10.89
C VAL A 436 -17.64 -29.74 -11.13
N LEU A 437 -16.75 -30.40 -11.85
CA LEU A 437 -15.58 -29.77 -12.46
C LEU A 437 -15.96 -29.32 -13.86
N THR A 438 -15.92 -28.00 -14.09
CA THR A 438 -16.14 -27.38 -15.39
C THR A 438 -14.82 -26.81 -15.87
N PHE A 439 -14.43 -27.12 -17.10
CA PHE A 439 -13.26 -26.49 -17.71
C PHE A 439 -13.45 -26.31 -19.21
N THR A 440 -12.90 -25.23 -19.73
CA THR A 440 -12.83 -24.99 -21.18
C THR A 440 -11.40 -25.25 -21.61
N PHE A 441 -11.19 -26.23 -22.49
CA PHE A 441 -9.87 -26.48 -23.08
C PHE A 441 -9.83 -26.01 -24.53
N GLN A 442 -8.67 -25.58 -24.99
CA GLN A 442 -8.37 -25.29 -26.39
C GLN A 442 -7.39 -26.31 -26.95
N ASN A 443 -7.68 -26.84 -28.13
CA ASN A 443 -6.79 -27.77 -28.83
C ASN A 443 -5.60 -27.03 -29.45
N LEU A 444 -4.38 -27.30 -28.98
CA LEU A 444 -3.14 -26.78 -29.57
C LEU A 444 -2.43 -27.81 -30.46
N THR A 445 -2.93 -29.05 -30.51
CA THR A 445 -2.38 -30.07 -31.39
C THR A 445 -2.68 -29.75 -32.86
N GLU A 446 -1.87 -30.29 -33.78
CA GLU A 446 -2.12 -30.19 -35.22
C GLU A 446 -3.31 -31.06 -35.68
N ASP A 447 -3.73 -32.02 -34.86
CA ASP A 447 -4.80 -32.96 -35.17
C ASP A 447 -6.19 -32.37 -34.86
N VAL A 448 -7.21 -32.87 -35.55
CA VAL A 448 -8.62 -32.58 -35.21
C VAL A 448 -9.09 -33.56 -34.14
N ILE A 449 -9.55 -33.04 -33.01
CA ILE A 449 -9.97 -33.83 -31.86
C ILE A 449 -11.44 -34.22 -31.99
N TYR A 450 -11.71 -35.52 -31.86
CA TYR A 450 -13.07 -36.09 -31.92
C TYR A 450 -13.49 -36.74 -30.60
N HIS A 451 -12.52 -37.09 -29.76
CA HIS A 451 -12.77 -37.85 -28.55
C HIS A 451 -11.89 -37.32 -27.41
N SER A 452 -12.43 -37.29 -26.21
CA SER A 452 -11.63 -37.14 -25.00
C SER A 452 -12.03 -38.14 -23.93
N PHE A 453 -11.05 -38.59 -23.15
CA PHE A 453 -11.24 -39.50 -22.03
C PHE A 453 -10.74 -38.86 -20.74
N LEU A 454 -11.46 -39.10 -19.64
CA LEU A 454 -11.09 -38.68 -18.30
C LEU A 454 -10.82 -39.92 -17.45
N ILE A 455 -9.58 -40.06 -16.99
CA ILE A 455 -9.15 -41.19 -16.18
C ILE A 455 -8.90 -40.71 -14.75
N ALA A 456 -9.83 -41.07 -13.87
CA ALA A 456 -9.78 -40.72 -12.45
C ALA A 456 -8.75 -41.57 -11.67
N PRO A 457 -8.15 -41.04 -10.59
CA PRO A 457 -7.30 -41.82 -9.71
C PRO A 457 -8.10 -42.87 -8.90
N PRO A 458 -7.45 -43.89 -8.33
CA PRO A 458 -8.13 -44.93 -7.56
C PRO A 458 -8.94 -44.36 -6.38
N GLY A 459 -10.24 -44.66 -6.32
CA GLY A 459 -11.13 -44.16 -5.26
C GLY A 459 -12.01 -42.99 -5.71
N ILE A 460 -11.65 -42.33 -6.81
CA ILE A 460 -12.41 -41.25 -7.42
C ILE A 460 -13.18 -41.78 -8.64
N THR A 461 -14.38 -41.26 -8.87
CA THR A 461 -15.13 -41.49 -10.10
C THR A 461 -15.43 -40.18 -10.81
N VAL A 462 -15.33 -40.18 -12.14
CA VAL A 462 -15.61 -39.04 -13.00
C VAL A 462 -16.69 -39.43 -14.00
N SER A 463 -17.70 -38.57 -14.20
CA SER A 463 -18.81 -38.84 -15.13
C SER A 463 -19.31 -37.56 -15.82
N PRO A 464 -19.45 -37.55 -17.17
CA PRO A 464 -19.02 -38.61 -18.09
C PRO A 464 -17.49 -38.73 -18.12
N ASP A 465 -16.99 -39.96 -18.28
CA ASP A 465 -15.56 -40.28 -18.44
C ASP A 465 -15.13 -40.28 -19.93
N TYR A 466 -16.07 -40.08 -20.84
CA TYR A 466 -15.87 -40.02 -22.28
C TYR A 466 -16.75 -38.94 -22.91
N ILE A 467 -16.15 -38.13 -23.77
CA ILE A 467 -16.83 -37.06 -24.49
C ILE A 467 -16.50 -37.18 -25.98
N ALA A 468 -17.50 -36.97 -26.82
CA ALA A 468 -17.37 -36.98 -28.27
C ALA A 468 -17.69 -35.60 -28.84
N TYR A 469 -16.91 -35.16 -29.81
CA TYR A 469 -17.06 -33.87 -30.48
C TYR A 469 -17.56 -34.07 -31.92
N ASP A 470 -18.69 -33.46 -32.27
CA ASP A 470 -19.25 -33.43 -33.63
C ASP A 470 -19.84 -32.03 -33.92
N PRO A 471 -19.20 -31.20 -34.77
CA PRO A 471 -17.95 -31.49 -35.50
C PRO A 471 -16.74 -31.63 -34.56
N GLY A 472 -15.68 -32.30 -35.04
CA GLY A 472 -14.42 -32.37 -34.30
C GLY A 472 -13.77 -31.00 -34.15
N LEU A 473 -12.99 -30.82 -33.08
CA LEU A 473 -12.32 -29.57 -32.72
C LEU A 473 -11.00 -29.47 -33.50
N ALA A 474 -10.90 -28.53 -34.43
CA ALA A 474 -9.67 -28.26 -35.14
C ALA A 474 -8.63 -27.58 -34.23
N HIS A 475 -7.43 -27.32 -34.76
CA HIS A 475 -6.44 -26.50 -34.07
C HIS A 475 -7.04 -25.12 -33.70
N CYS A 476 -6.76 -24.66 -32.48
CA CYS A 476 -7.33 -23.47 -31.83
C CYS A 476 -8.84 -23.49 -31.54
N ASP A 477 -9.57 -24.55 -31.89
CA ASP A 477 -10.95 -24.71 -31.43
C ASP A 477 -10.96 -25.08 -29.94
N SER A 478 -11.99 -24.63 -29.23
CA SER A 478 -12.18 -24.91 -27.81
C SER A 478 -13.49 -25.64 -27.53
N ALA A 479 -13.53 -26.35 -26.41
CA ALA A 479 -14.75 -26.96 -25.90
C ALA A 479 -14.80 -26.93 -24.38
N THR A 480 -15.99 -26.68 -23.85
CA THR A 480 -16.28 -26.75 -22.42
C THR A 480 -16.71 -28.15 -22.04
N VAL A 481 -15.99 -28.73 -21.08
CA VAL A 481 -16.23 -30.03 -20.47
C VAL A 481 -16.81 -29.82 -19.08
N ASN A 482 -17.88 -30.54 -18.78
CA ASN A 482 -18.51 -30.55 -17.46
C ASN A 482 -18.56 -32.00 -16.98
N VAL A 483 -17.92 -32.30 -15.86
CA VAL A 483 -17.91 -33.65 -15.27
C VAL A 483 -18.22 -33.62 -13.80
N ILE A 484 -18.97 -34.62 -13.33
CA ILE A 484 -19.22 -34.86 -11.92
C ILE A 484 -18.06 -35.69 -11.39
N VAL A 485 -17.43 -35.21 -10.33
CA VAL A 485 -16.37 -35.91 -9.60
C VAL A 485 -16.92 -36.35 -8.24
N SER A 486 -16.77 -37.63 -7.94
CA SER A 486 -17.26 -38.24 -6.70
C SER A 486 -16.15 -39.00 -5.98
N GLY A 487 -16.24 -39.07 -4.65
CA GLY A 487 -15.38 -39.89 -3.80
C GLY A 487 -14.11 -39.23 -3.27
N ALA A 488 -13.91 -37.93 -3.53
CA ALA A 488 -12.80 -37.14 -2.99
C ALA A 488 -13.13 -36.60 -1.59
N GLY A 489 -12.14 -36.52 -0.71
CA GLY A 489 -12.24 -35.80 0.56
C GLY A 489 -12.07 -34.28 0.38
N ALA A 490 -12.67 -33.47 1.24
CA ALA A 490 -12.48 -32.01 1.22
C ALA A 490 -10.99 -31.64 1.33
N GLY A 491 -10.52 -30.75 0.45
CA GLY A 491 -9.12 -30.33 0.35
C GLY A 491 -8.18 -31.37 -0.27
N GLU A 492 -8.66 -32.56 -0.64
CA GLU A 492 -7.86 -33.56 -1.35
C GLU A 492 -7.54 -33.07 -2.77
N GLU A 493 -6.27 -33.04 -3.14
CA GLU A 493 -5.86 -32.71 -4.51
C GLU A 493 -6.22 -33.86 -5.47
N VAL A 494 -7.18 -33.62 -6.36
CA VAL A 494 -7.65 -34.60 -7.34
C VAL A 494 -7.07 -34.25 -8.70
N CYS A 495 -6.19 -35.12 -9.20
CA CYS A 495 -5.61 -35.02 -10.53
C CYS A 495 -6.26 -36.04 -11.49
N ILE A 496 -7.05 -35.55 -12.44
CA ILE A 496 -7.71 -36.36 -13.47
C ILE A 496 -6.86 -36.31 -14.73
N LEU A 497 -6.44 -37.48 -15.24
CA LEU A 497 -5.76 -37.53 -16.53
C LEU A 497 -6.77 -37.28 -17.64
N PHE A 498 -6.62 -36.18 -18.35
CA PHE A 498 -7.43 -35.80 -19.50
C PHE A 498 -6.66 -36.07 -20.78
N SER A 499 -7.16 -36.97 -21.62
CA SER A 499 -6.54 -37.31 -22.91
C SER A 499 -7.46 -36.96 -24.07
N ILE A 500 -6.89 -36.35 -25.12
CA ILE A 500 -7.58 -35.95 -26.35
C ILE A 500 -7.10 -36.81 -27.52
N HIS A 501 -8.03 -37.22 -28.37
CA HIS A 501 -7.79 -38.18 -29.44
C HIS A 501 -8.47 -37.77 -30.75
N ASN A 502 -7.84 -38.14 -31.85
CA ASN A 502 -8.39 -37.96 -33.20
C ASN A 502 -9.49 -39.00 -33.51
N ILE A 503 -10.07 -38.92 -34.71
CA ILE A 503 -11.19 -39.77 -35.16
C ILE A 503 -10.90 -41.29 -35.13
N ASP A 504 -9.63 -41.68 -35.22
CA ASP A 504 -9.18 -43.08 -35.19
C ASP A 504 -8.87 -43.57 -33.75
N LEU A 505 -9.17 -42.75 -32.74
CA LEU A 505 -8.86 -42.97 -31.31
C LEU A 505 -7.36 -43.00 -31.00
N LEU A 506 -6.52 -42.46 -31.87
CA LEU A 506 -5.10 -42.26 -31.54
C LEU A 506 -4.98 -41.08 -30.57
N GLU A 507 -4.24 -41.27 -29.48
CA GLU A 507 -3.94 -40.21 -28.51
C GLU A 507 -3.12 -39.13 -29.19
N CYS A 508 -3.63 -37.91 -29.19
CA CYS A 508 -2.94 -36.72 -29.68
C CYS A 508 -2.11 -36.12 -28.55
N CYS A 509 -2.72 -35.99 -27.36
CA CYS A 509 -2.03 -35.57 -26.14
C CYS A 509 -2.82 -36.01 -24.90
N ALA A 510 -2.15 -36.07 -23.74
CA ALA A 510 -2.77 -36.25 -22.44
C ALA A 510 -2.01 -35.48 -21.36
N ASP A 511 -2.74 -34.84 -20.44
CA ASP A 511 -2.16 -34.19 -19.28
C ASP A 511 -3.11 -34.24 -18.07
N PHE A 512 -2.59 -33.94 -16.88
CA PHE A 512 -3.37 -33.94 -15.64
C PHE A 512 -4.06 -32.59 -15.42
N ILE A 513 -5.37 -32.66 -15.20
CA ILE A 513 -6.15 -31.54 -14.65
C ILE A 513 -6.26 -31.77 -13.15
N CYS A 514 -5.50 -30.99 -12.38
CA CYS A 514 -5.51 -31.02 -10.92
C CYS A 514 -6.38 -29.89 -10.36
N CYS A 515 -7.19 -30.22 -9.36
CA CYS A 515 -7.91 -29.26 -8.53
C CYS A 515 -8.12 -29.81 -7.11
N PRO A 516 -8.01 -28.98 -6.07
CA PRO A 516 -8.43 -29.39 -4.73
C PRO A 516 -9.93 -29.63 -4.73
N ALA A 517 -10.36 -30.74 -4.14
CA ALA A 517 -11.76 -31.05 -3.97
C ALA A 517 -12.40 -30.04 -3.00
N PRO A 518 -13.46 -29.34 -3.40
CA PRO A 518 -14.19 -28.43 -2.52
C PRO A 518 -14.81 -29.18 -1.35
N ASP A 519 -15.05 -28.47 -0.24
CA ASP A 519 -15.80 -29.02 0.88
C ASP A 519 -17.31 -29.05 0.56
N CYS A 520 -17.74 -30.13 -0.09
CA CYS A 520 -19.14 -30.38 -0.46
C CYS A 520 -19.90 -31.23 0.55
N ALA A 521 -19.40 -31.39 1.79
CA ALA A 521 -20.27 -31.85 2.86
C ALA A 521 -21.56 -31.03 2.83
N PRO A 522 -22.74 -31.58 3.22
CA PRO A 522 -23.88 -30.74 3.52
C PRO A 522 -23.43 -29.83 4.66
N GLN A 523 -22.88 -28.68 4.28
CA GLN A 523 -22.60 -27.59 5.16
C GLN A 523 -23.92 -27.44 5.89
N GLY A 524 -23.86 -27.42 7.22
CA GLY A 524 -24.98 -26.87 7.94
C GLY A 524 -25.27 -25.48 7.36
N PRO A 525 -26.31 -24.80 7.84
CA PRO A 525 -26.43 -23.38 7.54
C PRO A 525 -25.19 -22.55 7.96
N CYS A 526 -24.18 -23.16 8.59
CA CYS A 526 -22.94 -22.56 9.02
C CYS A 526 -21.71 -23.30 8.46
N PRO A 527 -20.69 -22.58 7.94
CA PRO A 527 -20.73 -21.13 7.67
C PRO A 527 -21.67 -20.80 6.49
N GLY A 528 -22.48 -19.77 6.66
CA GLY A 528 -23.26 -19.12 5.60
C GLY A 528 -22.37 -18.21 4.75
N LYS A 529 -22.96 -17.48 3.78
CA LYS A 529 -22.21 -16.68 2.79
C LYS A 529 -22.22 -15.17 3.05
N GLY A 530 -22.62 -14.72 4.25
CA GLY A 530 -22.76 -13.30 4.54
C GLY A 530 -22.28 -12.93 5.93
N ASP A 531 -22.06 -11.64 6.14
CA ASP A 531 -21.59 -11.04 7.39
C ASP A 531 -22.41 -11.53 8.60
N CYS A 532 -21.72 -11.94 9.68
CA CYS A 532 -22.37 -12.34 10.92
C CYS A 532 -22.93 -11.16 11.71
N CYS A 533 -22.33 -9.99 11.54
CA CYS A 533 -22.53 -8.81 12.35
C CYS A 533 -23.50 -7.81 11.70
N ALA A 534 -23.93 -8.08 10.45
CA ALA A 534 -24.97 -7.36 9.75
C ALA A 534 -26.04 -8.31 9.20
N ALA A 535 -27.25 -7.79 8.97
CA ALA A 535 -28.31 -8.54 8.30
C ALA A 535 -27.88 -8.82 6.85
N ASN A 536 -27.61 -10.08 6.53
CA ASN A 536 -27.08 -10.48 5.22
C ASN A 536 -28.15 -11.10 4.31
N GLY A 537 -29.35 -11.40 4.84
CA GLY A 537 -30.48 -11.92 4.07
C GLY A 537 -30.29 -13.34 3.53
N THR A 538 -29.25 -14.04 3.96
CA THR A 538 -28.98 -15.45 3.64
C THR A 538 -29.14 -16.32 4.89
N PRO A 539 -29.48 -17.61 4.80
CA PRO A 539 -29.43 -18.49 5.97
C PRO A 539 -27.98 -18.66 6.45
N GLY A 540 -27.73 -18.33 7.71
CA GLY A 540 -26.41 -18.38 8.33
C GLY A 540 -25.49 -17.19 8.03
N CYS A 541 -24.28 -17.26 8.55
CA CYS A 541 -23.25 -16.24 8.35
C CYS A 541 -21.84 -16.85 8.26
N GLU A 542 -20.88 -16.07 7.77
CA GLU A 542 -19.56 -16.53 7.32
C GLU A 542 -18.63 -17.04 8.42
N GLN A 543 -18.80 -16.59 9.66
CA GLN A 543 -18.00 -17.05 10.79
C GLN A 543 -18.61 -18.36 11.35
N PRO A 544 -17.93 -19.51 11.24
CA PRO A 544 -18.52 -20.81 11.56
C PRO A 544 -18.99 -20.93 13.01
N GLU A 545 -18.16 -20.49 13.96
CA GLU A 545 -18.42 -20.62 15.41
C GLU A 545 -19.51 -19.65 15.88
N CYS A 546 -19.51 -18.43 15.35
CA CYS A 546 -20.58 -17.46 15.55
C CYS A 546 -21.91 -17.99 15.00
N CYS A 547 -21.90 -18.40 13.73
CA CYS A 547 -23.05 -18.92 13.04
C CYS A 547 -23.64 -20.10 13.82
N GLU A 548 -22.82 -21.09 14.22
CA GLU A 548 -23.30 -22.23 15.01
C GLU A 548 -23.93 -21.81 16.34
N ALA A 549 -23.34 -20.83 17.04
CA ALA A 549 -23.83 -20.36 18.32
C ALA A 549 -25.17 -19.62 18.20
N ILE A 550 -25.32 -18.74 17.20
CA ILE A 550 -26.57 -18.01 16.95
C ILE A 550 -27.64 -18.94 16.42
N CYS A 551 -27.32 -19.82 15.47
CA CYS A 551 -28.25 -20.80 14.92
C CYS A 551 -28.73 -21.81 15.98
N ALA A 552 -27.91 -22.13 16.98
CA ALA A 552 -28.32 -22.96 18.12
C ALA A 552 -29.29 -22.23 19.07
N ALA A 553 -29.20 -20.90 19.17
CA ALA A 553 -30.08 -20.07 19.98
C ALA A 553 -31.40 -19.75 19.25
N ASP A 554 -31.32 -19.44 17.96
CA ASP A 554 -32.45 -19.17 17.07
C ASP A 554 -32.28 -19.87 15.71
N PRO A 555 -32.99 -21.01 15.49
CA PRO A 555 -32.99 -21.71 14.22
C PRO A 555 -33.52 -20.88 13.03
N PHE A 556 -34.25 -19.78 13.26
CA PHE A 556 -34.69 -18.91 12.17
C PHE A 556 -33.52 -18.34 11.37
N CYS A 557 -32.43 -17.97 12.05
CA CYS A 557 -31.21 -17.43 11.44
C CYS A 557 -30.55 -18.39 10.45
N CYS A 558 -30.85 -19.68 10.58
CA CYS A 558 -30.20 -20.77 9.88
C CYS A 558 -31.13 -21.48 8.89
N ASP A 559 -32.44 -21.45 9.15
CA ASP A 559 -33.45 -22.10 8.33
C ASP A 559 -34.15 -21.13 7.36
N THR A 560 -34.12 -19.83 7.66
CA THR A 560 -34.89 -18.82 6.91
C THR A 560 -34.00 -17.69 6.37
N GLU A 561 -33.43 -16.87 7.24
CA GLU A 561 -32.57 -15.74 6.85
C GLU A 561 -31.84 -15.18 8.07
N TRP A 562 -30.62 -14.67 7.85
CA TRP A 562 -29.85 -13.91 8.81
C TRP A 562 -30.27 -12.44 8.72
N ASP A 563 -31.25 -12.07 9.55
CA ASP A 563 -31.82 -10.74 9.63
C ASP A 563 -31.15 -9.87 10.71
N GLY A 564 -31.71 -8.68 10.97
CA GLY A 564 -31.18 -7.77 11.99
C GLY A 564 -31.23 -8.35 13.42
N ILE A 565 -32.10 -9.32 13.70
CA ILE A 565 -32.15 -9.98 15.01
C ILE A 565 -31.00 -10.97 15.13
N CYS A 566 -30.70 -11.71 14.06
CA CYS A 566 -29.55 -12.60 13.99
C CYS A 566 -28.23 -11.85 14.14
N ALA A 567 -28.09 -10.73 13.43
CA ALA A 567 -26.94 -9.83 13.54
C ALA A 567 -26.79 -9.24 14.95
N ASN A 568 -27.86 -8.71 15.56
CA ASN A 568 -27.81 -8.19 16.92
C ASN A 568 -27.47 -9.27 17.97
N ALA A 569 -27.93 -10.51 17.76
CA ALA A 569 -27.56 -11.63 18.60
C ALA A 569 -26.07 -12.00 18.45
N ALA A 570 -25.52 -11.86 17.23
CA ALA A 570 -24.10 -12.03 16.96
C ALA A 570 -23.24 -10.96 17.64
N LEU A 571 -23.62 -9.67 17.53
CA LEU A 571 -22.95 -8.56 18.23
C LEU A 571 -22.85 -8.77 19.75
N ALA A 572 -23.81 -9.49 20.35
CA ALA A 572 -23.85 -9.76 21.79
C ALA A 572 -23.17 -11.08 22.21
N ASN A 573 -22.62 -11.85 21.27
CA ASN A 573 -22.10 -13.19 21.53
C ASN A 573 -20.56 -13.19 21.44
N PRO A 574 -19.83 -13.56 22.52
CA PRO A 574 -18.37 -13.54 22.53
C PRO A 574 -17.70 -14.60 21.65
N LEU A 575 -18.47 -15.49 21.01
CA LEU A 575 -18.00 -16.42 19.98
C LEU A 575 -18.14 -15.84 18.56
N CYS A 576 -18.72 -14.65 18.44
CA CYS A 576 -18.81 -13.90 17.22
C CYS A 576 -17.73 -12.83 17.22
N ASP A 577 -16.90 -12.87 16.19
CA ASP A 577 -15.90 -11.84 15.89
C ASP A 577 -16.60 -10.65 15.24
N CYS A 578 -17.49 -10.02 16.02
CA CYS A 578 -18.12 -8.76 15.69
C CYS A 578 -17.45 -7.57 16.37
N PHE A 579 -16.37 -7.86 17.10
CA PHE A 579 -15.48 -6.89 17.69
C PHE A 579 -14.19 -6.94 16.88
N VAL A 580 -14.16 -6.21 15.78
CA VAL A 580 -12.87 -5.74 15.26
C VAL A 580 -12.21 -4.98 16.41
N GLU A 581 -10.91 -5.17 16.64
CA GLU A 581 -10.10 -4.32 17.53
C GLU A 581 -9.92 -2.91 16.96
N GLU A 582 -11.01 -2.32 16.49
CA GLU A 582 -11.18 -0.89 16.39
C GLU A 582 -12.51 -0.64 17.11
N ASN A 583 -12.51 0.21 18.13
CA ASN A 583 -13.70 0.61 18.87
C ASN A 583 -13.86 2.11 18.67
N ASN A 584 -14.93 2.57 18.05
CA ASN A 584 -15.15 3.99 17.82
C ASN A 584 -15.88 4.69 18.97
N ASP A 585 -15.78 4.12 20.18
CA ASP A 585 -16.31 4.65 21.43
C ASP A 585 -15.66 5.98 21.83
N ASP A 586 -14.34 6.05 21.83
CA ASP A 586 -13.63 7.29 22.11
C ASP A 586 -13.47 8.11 20.82
N CYS A 587 -13.54 9.44 20.92
CA CYS A 587 -13.37 10.35 19.79
C CYS A 587 -12.05 10.11 19.06
N GLU A 588 -10.99 9.81 19.80
CA GLU A 588 -9.66 9.57 19.23
C GLU A 588 -9.66 8.32 18.33
N ASP A 589 -10.50 7.32 18.62
CA ASP A 589 -10.55 6.01 17.97
C ASP A 589 -11.66 5.89 16.90
N ARG A 590 -12.11 7.04 16.38
CA ARG A 590 -13.12 7.18 15.31
C ARG A 590 -12.78 6.41 14.02
N PHE A 591 -13.78 5.86 13.34
CA PHE A 591 -13.59 5.21 12.03
C PHE A 591 -13.98 6.11 10.87
N ASP A 592 -13.43 5.84 9.69
CA ASP A 592 -13.94 6.43 8.47
C ASP A 592 -15.28 5.79 8.07
N ILE A 593 -16.24 6.63 7.68
CA ILE A 593 -17.55 6.23 7.15
C ILE A 593 -17.75 6.84 5.76
N PHE A 594 -18.51 6.15 4.91
CA PHE A 594 -18.75 6.54 3.52
C PHE A 594 -20.24 6.74 3.24
N ASP A 595 -20.58 7.30 2.07
CA ASP A 595 -21.97 7.38 1.61
C ASP A 595 -22.60 5.97 1.54
N GLY A 596 -23.79 5.80 2.10
CA GLY A 596 -24.44 4.50 2.20
C GLY A 596 -25.05 4.26 3.58
N GLN A 597 -25.30 2.99 3.90
CA GLN A 597 -25.87 2.57 5.18
C GLN A 597 -24.81 1.78 5.96
N THR A 598 -24.61 2.14 7.23
CA THR A 598 -23.66 1.48 8.13
C THR A 598 -24.37 1.09 9.42
N GLY A 599 -24.27 -0.18 9.80
CA GLY A 599 -24.77 -0.66 11.09
C GLY A 599 -23.85 -0.21 12.23
N TYR A 600 -24.42 0.12 13.38
CA TYR A 600 -23.66 0.55 14.56
C TYR A 600 -24.34 0.13 15.87
N SER A 601 -23.59 0.17 16.97
CA SER A 601 -24.09 -0.02 18.34
C SER A 601 -23.47 1.00 19.27
N THR A 602 -24.29 1.61 20.13
CA THR A 602 -23.86 2.45 21.26
C THR A 602 -23.89 1.69 22.59
N ILE A 603 -24.21 0.39 22.55
CA ILE A 603 -24.32 -0.41 23.77
C ILE A 603 -22.94 -0.63 24.36
N GLY A 604 -22.70 -0.02 25.53
CA GLY A 604 -21.44 -0.15 26.25
C GLY A 604 -20.43 0.97 25.96
N ALA A 605 -20.75 1.87 25.03
CA ALA A 605 -19.99 3.09 24.80
C ALA A 605 -20.01 4.00 26.03
N THR A 606 -18.90 4.70 26.25
CA THR A 606 -18.73 5.74 27.25
C THR A 606 -19.27 7.08 26.74
N THR A 607 -18.97 8.17 27.46
CA THR A 607 -19.40 9.51 27.03
C THR A 607 -18.24 10.46 27.17
N ASP A 608 -17.51 10.64 26.07
CA ASP A 608 -16.24 11.37 26.05
C ASP A 608 -16.37 12.74 25.35
N GLY A 609 -17.37 12.92 24.48
CA GLY A 609 -17.63 14.19 23.82
C GLY A 609 -18.15 15.31 24.71
N LEU A 610 -17.84 16.54 24.30
CA LEU A 610 -18.25 17.76 25.01
C LEU A 610 -19.75 18.05 24.81
N PRO A 611 -20.41 18.67 25.80
CA PRO A 611 -21.79 19.10 25.65
C PRO A 611 -21.91 20.42 24.87
N HIS A 612 -22.88 20.49 23.95
CA HIS A 612 -23.22 21.64 23.13
C HIS A 612 -24.60 22.20 23.49
N ALA A 613 -24.63 23.34 24.18
CA ALA A 613 -25.87 23.97 24.64
C ALA A 613 -26.82 24.44 23.52
N VAL A 614 -26.33 24.49 22.27
CA VAL A 614 -27.11 24.87 21.08
C VAL A 614 -27.95 23.71 20.55
N CYS A 615 -27.52 22.47 20.79
CA CYS A 615 -28.11 21.28 20.21
C CYS A 615 -29.36 20.82 20.97
N MET A 616 -29.38 20.91 22.32
CA MET A 616 -30.36 20.21 23.16
C MET A 616 -30.68 20.88 24.51
N PHE A 617 -31.58 20.27 25.28
CA PHE A 617 -32.06 20.81 26.56
C PHE A 617 -31.01 20.77 27.67
N ASP A 618 -30.19 19.71 27.76
CA ASP A 618 -29.00 19.64 28.61
C ASP A 618 -27.67 19.68 27.83
N GLY A 619 -27.74 19.43 26.51
CA GLY A 619 -26.67 19.65 25.55
C GLY A 619 -25.70 18.47 25.40
N GLN A 620 -25.95 17.29 25.97
CA GLN A 620 -25.02 16.16 25.90
C GLN A 620 -25.58 15.00 25.08
N THR A 621 -24.74 14.50 24.18
CA THR A 621 -24.93 13.22 23.46
C THR A 621 -24.30 12.12 24.30
N TYR A 622 -25.07 11.15 24.78
CA TYR A 622 -24.60 10.10 25.69
C TYR A 622 -24.29 8.79 24.97
N ASN A 623 -23.48 7.92 25.59
CA ASN A 623 -23.09 6.62 25.04
C ASN A 623 -22.67 6.78 23.56
N ASP A 624 -21.73 7.67 23.30
CA ASP A 624 -21.42 8.15 21.96
C ASP A 624 -20.39 7.29 21.25
N ILE A 625 -20.50 7.27 19.93
CA ILE A 625 -19.52 6.70 19.02
C ILE A 625 -19.21 7.69 17.91
N TRP A 626 -18.05 7.55 17.29
CA TRP A 626 -17.46 8.57 16.43
C TRP A 626 -17.09 8.06 15.05
N TYR A 627 -17.30 8.90 14.04
CA TYR A 627 -16.88 8.64 12.67
C TYR A 627 -16.24 9.88 12.03
N ASN A 628 -15.32 9.66 11.09
CA ASN A 628 -14.85 10.65 10.12
C ASN A 628 -15.55 10.42 8.78
N TYR A 629 -15.89 11.50 8.11
CA TYR A 629 -16.51 11.47 6.80
C TYR A 629 -15.84 12.50 5.89
N VAL A 630 -15.23 12.04 4.80
CA VAL A 630 -14.72 12.94 3.75
C VAL A 630 -15.84 13.21 2.76
N ALA A 631 -16.24 14.46 2.61
CA ALA A 631 -17.36 14.82 1.75
C ALA A 631 -17.07 14.49 0.28
N THR A 632 -17.97 13.72 -0.34
CA THR A 632 -17.87 13.32 -1.75
C THR A 632 -18.39 14.38 -2.72
N CYS A 633 -18.99 15.45 -2.21
CA CYS A 633 -19.63 16.50 -3.00
C CYS A 633 -19.54 17.88 -2.33
N ASP A 634 -19.52 18.94 -3.14
CA ASP A 634 -19.87 20.29 -2.67
C ASP A 634 -21.39 20.35 -2.56
N GLY A 635 -21.94 20.42 -1.36
CA GLY A 635 -23.37 20.26 -1.20
C GLY A 635 -23.89 20.14 0.22
N THR A 636 -24.90 19.28 0.40
CA THR A 636 -25.50 18.99 1.70
C THR A 636 -25.23 17.56 2.10
N LEU A 637 -24.54 17.39 3.22
CA LEU A 637 -24.41 16.10 3.89
C LEU A 637 -25.64 15.87 4.74
N THR A 638 -26.30 14.73 4.54
CA THR A 638 -27.38 14.24 5.39
C THR A 638 -26.91 13.01 6.15
N VAL A 639 -26.95 13.08 7.48
CA VAL A 639 -26.66 11.98 8.41
C VAL A 639 -27.98 11.63 9.10
N THR A 640 -28.43 10.39 8.99
CA THR A 640 -29.74 9.99 9.54
C THR A 640 -29.75 8.62 10.17
N THR A 641 -30.37 8.51 11.35
CA THR A 641 -30.76 7.27 12.05
C THR A 641 -32.27 7.03 11.99
N CYS A 642 -33.00 7.91 11.27
CA CYS A 642 -34.44 7.95 11.14
C CYS A 642 -35.06 6.57 10.88
N ASP A 643 -35.96 6.16 11.77
CA ASP A 643 -36.70 4.88 11.73
C ASP A 643 -35.82 3.61 11.74
N ALA A 644 -34.51 3.76 12.00
CA ALA A 644 -33.50 2.70 11.84
C ALA A 644 -32.66 2.46 13.11
N ALA A 645 -32.96 3.14 14.21
CA ALA A 645 -32.40 2.87 15.54
C ALA A 645 -33.49 2.39 16.51
N ASP A 646 -33.11 1.55 17.47
CA ASP A 646 -34.03 0.97 18.47
C ASP A 646 -34.08 1.75 19.81
N TYR A 647 -33.43 2.92 19.85
CA TYR A 647 -33.31 3.81 21.00
C TYR A 647 -33.46 5.28 20.57
N ASP A 648 -33.58 6.18 21.55
CA ASP A 648 -33.72 7.62 21.37
C ASP A 648 -32.36 8.24 20.99
N THR A 649 -32.19 8.69 19.74
CA THR A 649 -30.87 9.00 19.15
C THR A 649 -30.57 10.49 19.10
N ASP A 650 -29.36 10.85 19.49
CA ASP A 650 -28.78 12.19 19.34
C ASP A 650 -27.62 12.15 18.34
N LEU A 651 -27.64 13.06 17.36
CA LEU A 651 -26.63 13.23 16.32
C LEU A 651 -25.97 14.61 16.39
N ALA A 652 -24.65 14.65 16.24
CA ALA A 652 -23.89 15.88 16.00
C ALA A 652 -22.88 15.69 14.86
N VAL A 653 -22.65 16.76 14.09
CA VAL A 653 -21.68 16.82 13.00
C VAL A 653 -20.79 18.04 13.20
N TYR A 654 -19.50 17.87 12.96
CA TYR A 654 -18.44 18.86 13.18
C TYR A 654 -17.62 19.10 11.91
N ASN A 655 -17.14 20.32 11.75
CA ASN A 655 -16.19 20.70 10.71
C ASN A 655 -14.78 20.26 11.12
N GLY A 656 -14.08 19.56 10.24
CA GLY A 656 -12.74 19.04 10.48
C GLY A 656 -12.75 17.76 11.32
N CYS A 657 -11.68 16.98 11.18
CA CYS A 657 -11.53 15.68 11.84
C CYS A 657 -10.39 15.64 12.88
N ASP A 658 -9.59 16.70 12.95
CA ASP A 658 -8.32 16.72 13.70
C ASP A 658 -8.49 17.06 15.19
N VAL A 659 -9.66 17.58 15.61
CA VAL A 659 -9.91 18.00 16.99
C VAL A 659 -10.75 16.98 17.74
N CYS A 660 -10.22 16.43 18.83
CA CYS A 660 -10.94 15.53 19.73
C CYS A 660 -10.82 15.91 21.22
N PRO A 661 -11.92 15.84 21.99
CA PRO A 661 -13.31 15.95 21.53
C PRO A 661 -13.57 17.36 20.93
N PRO A 662 -14.34 17.48 19.84
CA PRO A 662 -14.63 18.78 19.22
C PRO A 662 -15.48 19.68 20.12
N GLY A 663 -15.26 21.00 20.03
CA GLY A 663 -15.96 22.01 20.79
C GLY A 663 -17.04 22.74 20.00
N ASP A 664 -17.63 23.78 20.61
CA ASP A 664 -18.68 24.60 19.99
C ASP A 664 -18.24 25.31 18.69
N ASN A 665 -16.93 25.50 18.48
CA ASN A 665 -16.42 26.17 17.27
C ASN A 665 -16.44 25.24 16.05
N GLU A 666 -16.27 23.94 16.29
CA GLU A 666 -16.22 22.92 15.26
C GLU A 666 -17.63 22.45 14.90
N LEU A 667 -18.60 22.56 15.82
CA LEU A 667 -19.99 22.10 15.63
C LEU A 667 -20.64 22.72 14.37
N ALA A 668 -20.91 21.86 13.38
CA ALA A 668 -21.55 22.21 12.11
C ALA A 668 -23.08 22.11 12.21
N GLY A 669 -23.60 21.10 12.91
CA GLY A 669 -25.02 20.88 13.10
C GLY A 669 -25.31 19.68 14.00
N CYS A 670 -26.53 19.60 14.52
CA CYS A 670 -26.93 18.55 15.45
C CYS A 670 -28.46 18.45 15.51
N ASN A 671 -28.96 17.29 15.90
CA ASN A 671 -30.39 17.02 16.07
C ASN A 671 -30.60 15.82 17.01
N ASP A 672 -31.66 15.90 17.81
CA ASP A 672 -32.15 14.86 18.74
C ASP A 672 -33.38 14.12 18.22
N ASP A 673 -34.23 14.86 17.51
CA ASP A 673 -35.60 14.45 17.30
C ASP A 673 -36.07 15.10 16.00
N ASP A 674 -35.90 14.40 14.88
CA ASP A 674 -36.52 14.90 13.66
C ASP A 674 -38.03 14.58 13.67
N SER A 675 -38.84 15.63 13.51
CA SER A 675 -40.29 15.52 13.44
C SER A 675 -40.82 14.62 12.32
N ALA A 676 -39.99 14.31 11.33
CA ALA A 676 -40.30 13.39 10.23
C ALA A 676 -40.04 11.92 10.58
N CYS A 677 -39.38 11.64 11.70
CA CYS A 677 -38.95 10.31 12.13
C CYS A 677 -39.83 9.76 13.26
N ALA A 678 -40.01 8.45 13.30
CA ALA A 678 -40.63 7.75 14.42
C ALA A 678 -39.56 7.31 15.43
N GLY A 679 -40.01 6.95 16.63
CA GLY A 679 -39.13 6.35 17.64
C GLY A 679 -38.14 7.30 18.31
N PHE A 680 -38.29 8.62 18.13
CA PHE A 680 -37.34 9.63 18.63
C PHE A 680 -35.95 9.46 17.98
N THR A 681 -35.95 9.36 16.65
CA THR A 681 -34.73 9.17 15.86
C THR A 681 -34.40 10.43 15.07
N SER A 682 -33.13 10.56 14.69
CA SER A 682 -32.54 11.83 14.30
C SER A 682 -32.15 11.93 12.82
N THR A 683 -32.13 13.16 12.33
CA THR A 683 -31.56 13.54 11.03
C THR A 683 -30.87 14.88 11.13
N VAL A 684 -29.61 14.96 10.70
CA VAL A 684 -28.82 16.19 10.63
C VAL A 684 -28.45 16.47 9.18
N MET A 685 -28.66 17.72 8.76
CA MET A 685 -28.23 18.21 7.45
C MET A 685 -27.26 19.38 7.63
N VAL A 686 -26.07 19.27 7.06
CA VAL A 686 -25.04 20.33 7.10
C VAL A 686 -24.49 20.62 5.70
N GLY A 687 -24.10 21.86 5.46
CA GLY A 687 -23.40 22.23 4.23
C GLY A 687 -21.96 21.70 4.25
N VAL A 688 -21.54 21.07 3.17
CA VAL A 688 -20.22 20.45 3.04
C VAL A 688 -19.53 20.84 1.73
N SER A 689 -18.20 20.80 1.73
CA SER A 689 -17.37 21.00 0.53
C SER A 689 -16.61 19.72 0.21
N ALA A 690 -16.54 19.35 -1.06
CA ALA A 690 -15.91 18.12 -1.52
C ALA A 690 -14.45 18.05 -1.05
N GLY A 691 -14.03 16.88 -0.55
CA GLY A 691 -12.69 16.63 -0.04
C GLY A 691 -12.42 17.14 1.38
N ASN A 692 -13.31 17.95 1.97
CA ASN A 692 -13.17 18.33 3.38
C ASN A 692 -13.66 17.19 4.29
N CYS A 693 -12.98 17.02 5.42
CA CYS A 693 -13.35 16.04 6.44
C CYS A 693 -14.34 16.62 7.46
N TYR A 694 -15.34 15.83 7.83
CA TYR A 694 -16.38 16.13 8.80
C TYR A 694 -16.45 15.00 9.82
N LYS A 695 -16.53 15.35 11.11
CA LYS A 695 -16.68 14.35 12.17
C LYS A 695 -18.14 14.17 12.54
N ILE A 696 -18.57 12.94 12.72
CA ILE A 696 -19.94 12.57 13.05
C ILE A 696 -19.93 11.87 14.40
N ARG A 697 -20.81 12.31 15.28
CA ARG A 697 -21.04 11.75 16.61
C ARG A 697 -22.44 11.20 16.67
N VAL A 698 -22.57 9.94 17.09
CA VAL A 698 -23.84 9.24 17.21
C VAL A 698 -23.97 8.75 18.64
N GLY A 699 -25.03 9.15 19.34
CA GLY A 699 -25.28 8.70 20.72
C GLY A 699 -26.76 8.69 21.04
N GLY A 700 -27.07 8.68 22.33
CA GLY A 700 -28.42 8.72 22.87
C GLY A 700 -28.75 10.02 23.58
N TRP A 701 -30.03 10.36 23.59
CA TRP A 701 -30.58 11.57 24.22
C TRP A 701 -30.26 11.68 25.73
N ASN A 702 -30.18 10.55 26.44
CA ASN A 702 -29.77 10.54 27.85
C ASN A 702 -28.90 9.34 28.19
N ALA A 703 -28.27 9.37 29.37
CA ALA A 703 -27.35 8.32 29.84
C ALA A 703 -27.96 6.90 29.88
N GLY A 704 -29.29 6.75 29.88
CA GLY A 704 -29.97 5.46 29.83
C GLY A 704 -30.34 4.99 28.43
N ASP A 705 -30.20 5.84 27.41
CA ASP A 705 -30.53 5.55 26.03
C ASP A 705 -29.26 5.15 25.27
N SER A 706 -29.22 3.90 24.87
CA SER A 706 -28.19 3.27 24.04
C SER A 706 -28.84 2.07 23.37
N GLY A 707 -28.31 1.65 22.24
CA GLY A 707 -28.92 0.61 21.44
C GLY A 707 -28.22 0.40 20.12
N ASN A 708 -28.86 -0.35 19.25
CA ASN A 708 -28.35 -0.62 17.92
C ASN A 708 -29.09 0.25 16.90
N GLY A 709 -28.42 0.55 15.80
CA GLY A 709 -29.05 1.27 14.71
C GLY A 709 -28.33 1.12 13.38
N THR A 710 -28.89 1.76 12.37
CA THR A 710 -28.22 1.97 11.09
C THR A 710 -28.15 3.46 10.83
N VAL A 711 -26.95 3.98 10.61
CA VAL A 711 -26.73 5.35 10.15
C VAL A 711 -26.69 5.33 8.63
N THR A 712 -27.43 6.24 8.00
CA THR A 712 -27.38 6.45 6.54
C THR A 712 -26.73 7.80 6.26
N ILE A 713 -25.69 7.78 5.44
CA ILE A 713 -24.94 8.95 5.00
C ILE A 713 -25.24 9.22 3.53
N THR A 714 -25.61 10.46 3.21
CA THR A 714 -25.76 10.89 1.81
C THR A 714 -25.21 12.29 1.60
N CYS A 715 -24.25 12.44 0.69
CA CYS A 715 -23.89 13.73 0.11
C CYS A 715 -24.76 14.03 -1.10
N THR A 716 -25.57 15.08 -1.03
CA THR A 716 -26.29 15.59 -2.20
C THR A 716 -25.55 16.81 -2.73
N PRO A 717 -24.98 16.75 -3.95
CA PRO A 717 -24.33 17.91 -4.56
C PRO A 717 -25.27 19.11 -4.53
N GLY A 718 -24.81 20.18 -3.89
CA GLY A 718 -25.32 21.51 -4.07
C GLY A 718 -24.97 21.94 -5.49
N ILE A 719 -25.81 22.77 -6.08
CA ILE A 719 -25.46 23.39 -7.35
C ILE A 719 -24.16 24.18 -7.10
N PRO A 720 -23.06 23.95 -7.83
CA PRO A 720 -21.74 24.46 -7.47
C PRO A 720 -21.76 25.97 -7.21
N GLU A 721 -21.16 26.41 -6.10
CA GLU A 721 -20.85 27.81 -5.79
C GLU A 721 -19.72 28.37 -6.70
N ASP A 722 -19.87 28.21 -8.03
CA ASP A 722 -19.18 29.04 -9.02
C ASP A 722 -20.14 29.57 -10.12
N GLY A 723 -21.45 29.40 -9.92
CA GLY A 723 -22.49 29.98 -10.75
C GLY A 723 -23.33 30.95 -9.94
N CYS A 724 -23.32 32.22 -10.31
CA CYS A 724 -24.24 33.24 -9.79
C CYS A 724 -25.67 32.76 -9.54
N PHE A 725 -26.24 33.25 -8.44
CA PHE A 725 -27.65 33.05 -8.08
C PHE A 725 -28.58 33.35 -9.29
N GLY A 726 -29.22 32.32 -9.85
CA GLY A 726 -30.12 32.44 -11.01
C GLY A 726 -29.55 31.99 -12.37
N ASP A 727 -28.27 31.62 -12.46
CA ASP A 727 -27.69 30.99 -13.66
C ASP A 727 -27.90 29.49 -13.60
N LEU A 728 -28.96 29.04 -14.29
CA LEU A 728 -29.45 27.68 -14.24
C LEU A 728 -28.73 26.76 -15.23
N ASN A 729 -27.89 27.33 -16.10
CA ASN A 729 -27.22 26.61 -17.17
C ASN A 729 -25.68 26.63 -17.04
N GLY A 730 -25.15 27.43 -16.12
CA GLY A 730 -23.73 27.50 -15.77
C GLY A 730 -22.87 28.23 -16.79
N ASP A 731 -23.44 29.17 -17.56
CA ASP A 731 -22.70 29.94 -18.58
C ASP A 731 -22.13 31.28 -18.07
N GLY A 732 -22.28 31.56 -16.77
CA GLY A 732 -21.81 32.77 -16.10
C GLY A 732 -22.69 34.00 -16.39
N VAL A 733 -23.92 33.82 -16.88
CA VAL A 733 -24.87 34.90 -17.18
C VAL A 733 -26.31 34.52 -16.85
N VAL A 734 -26.95 35.26 -15.94
CA VAL A 734 -28.41 35.14 -15.73
C VAL A 734 -29.16 35.85 -16.84
N GLY A 735 -29.78 35.08 -17.74
CA GLY A 735 -30.40 35.60 -18.94
C GLY A 735 -31.59 34.78 -19.48
N PRO A 736 -31.91 34.95 -20.78
CA PRO A 736 -33.06 34.28 -21.40
C PRO A 736 -32.97 32.75 -21.41
N ALA A 737 -31.74 32.19 -21.36
CA ALA A 737 -31.53 30.75 -21.28
C ALA A 737 -32.02 30.20 -19.94
N ASP A 738 -31.66 30.86 -18.84
CA ASP A 738 -32.06 30.51 -17.48
C ASP A 738 -33.56 30.70 -17.27
N LEU A 739 -34.10 31.80 -17.77
CA LEU A 739 -35.54 32.04 -17.77
C LEU A 739 -36.30 30.93 -18.52
N SER A 740 -35.72 30.39 -19.60
CA SER A 740 -36.36 29.31 -20.35
C SER A 740 -36.36 27.98 -19.58
N ILE A 741 -35.31 27.72 -18.79
CA ILE A 741 -35.21 26.56 -17.89
C ILE A 741 -36.21 26.70 -16.73
N LEU A 742 -36.28 27.87 -16.09
CA LEU A 742 -37.24 28.10 -15.01
C LEU A 742 -38.69 27.94 -15.49
N LEU A 743 -39.01 28.46 -16.68
CA LEU A 743 -40.35 28.35 -17.25
C LEU A 743 -40.69 26.93 -17.75
N SER A 744 -39.71 26.11 -18.15
CA SER A 744 -39.97 24.71 -18.50
C SER A 744 -40.33 23.88 -17.29
N GLU A 745 -39.80 24.24 -16.12
CA GLU A 745 -40.01 23.55 -14.85
C GLU A 745 -41.17 24.13 -14.01
N TRP A 746 -42.02 24.99 -14.59
CA TRP A 746 -43.08 25.67 -13.86
C TRP A 746 -44.08 24.71 -13.19
N GLY A 747 -44.24 24.83 -11.87
CA GLY A 747 -45.10 23.98 -11.05
C GLY A 747 -44.51 22.61 -10.71
N SER A 748 -43.22 22.38 -11.00
CA SER A 748 -42.46 21.20 -10.55
C SER A 748 -41.80 21.45 -9.18
N SER A 749 -41.14 20.42 -8.66
CA SER A 749 -40.24 20.49 -7.51
C SER A 749 -38.76 20.40 -7.95
N SER A 750 -38.45 20.91 -9.15
CA SER A 750 -37.11 20.87 -9.71
C SER A 750 -36.15 21.72 -8.88
N SER A 751 -35.13 21.08 -8.30
CA SER A 751 -34.14 21.75 -7.44
C SER A 751 -33.33 22.82 -8.17
N ILE A 752 -33.19 22.72 -9.50
CA ILE A 752 -32.46 23.72 -10.30
C ILE A 752 -33.30 24.97 -10.60
N ALA A 753 -34.64 24.87 -10.59
CA ALA A 753 -35.51 26.01 -10.90
C ALA A 753 -36.25 26.57 -9.68
N ASP A 754 -36.21 25.86 -8.55
CA ASP A 754 -36.74 26.24 -7.24
C ASP A 754 -35.68 27.06 -6.47
N LEU A 755 -35.55 28.33 -6.88
CA LEU A 755 -34.52 29.25 -6.38
C LEU A 755 -34.74 29.65 -4.91
N ASN A 756 -35.97 29.53 -4.38
CA ASN A 756 -36.27 29.83 -2.99
C ASN A 756 -36.36 28.59 -2.09
N HIS A 757 -36.16 27.40 -2.66
CA HIS A 757 -36.20 26.10 -1.99
C HIS A 757 -37.50 25.80 -1.25
N ASP A 758 -38.64 26.32 -1.74
CA ASP A 758 -39.96 26.07 -1.17
C ASP A 758 -40.66 24.81 -1.73
N ARG A 759 -39.93 24.06 -2.56
CA ARG A 759 -40.35 22.85 -3.29
C ARG A 759 -41.37 23.11 -4.40
N ASN A 760 -41.60 24.36 -4.82
CA ASN A 760 -42.51 24.70 -5.90
C ASN A 760 -41.96 25.78 -6.81
N VAL A 761 -41.60 25.42 -8.06
CA VAL A 761 -41.19 26.41 -9.07
C VAL A 761 -42.37 27.29 -9.48
N ASN A 762 -42.37 28.54 -9.04
CA ASN A 762 -43.47 29.47 -9.23
C ASN A 762 -43.03 30.92 -9.42
N SER A 763 -43.98 31.85 -9.26
CA SER A 763 -43.72 33.29 -9.39
C SER A 763 -42.67 33.84 -8.40
N ALA A 764 -42.45 33.17 -7.27
CA ALA A 764 -41.42 33.52 -6.31
C ALA A 764 -40.01 33.30 -6.91
N ASP A 765 -39.79 32.14 -7.52
CA ASP A 765 -38.52 31.80 -8.19
C ASP A 765 -38.28 32.67 -9.40
N LEU A 766 -39.32 32.92 -10.20
CA LEU A 766 -39.22 33.85 -11.33
C LEU A 766 -38.83 35.27 -10.87
N ALA A 767 -39.35 35.74 -9.75
CA ALA A 767 -38.99 37.04 -9.21
C ALA A 767 -37.52 37.08 -8.78
N MET A 768 -37.00 35.98 -8.25
CA MET A 768 -35.61 35.81 -7.83
C MET A 768 -34.66 35.74 -9.03
N LEU A 769 -35.00 34.98 -10.07
CA LEU A 769 -34.23 34.92 -11.33
C LEU A 769 -34.16 36.30 -12.02
N LEU A 770 -35.28 37.00 -12.11
CA LEU A 770 -35.32 38.33 -12.72
C LEU A 770 -34.57 39.39 -11.88
N ALA A 771 -34.46 39.20 -10.57
CA ALA A 771 -33.70 40.09 -9.70
C ALA A 771 -32.18 39.94 -9.91
N ALA A 772 -31.72 38.79 -10.38
CA ALA A 772 -30.32 38.49 -10.62
C ALA A 772 -29.86 38.70 -12.07
N TRP A 773 -30.71 39.25 -12.93
CA TRP A 773 -30.46 39.37 -14.38
C TRP A 773 -29.17 40.12 -14.73
N GLY A 774 -28.24 39.45 -15.41
CA GLY A 774 -26.96 40.02 -15.84
C GLY A 774 -25.81 39.02 -15.80
N SER A 775 -24.62 39.48 -16.21
CA SER A 775 -23.38 38.70 -16.10
C SER A 775 -22.89 38.66 -14.66
N CYS A 776 -22.29 37.54 -14.30
CA CYS A 776 -21.93 37.19 -12.95
C CYS A 776 -20.56 37.77 -12.61
N SER A 777 -20.43 38.45 -11.47
CA SER A 777 -19.26 39.26 -11.09
C SER A 777 -18.76 38.97 -9.70
#